data_AF-A0A8F1MAY6-F1
#
_entry.id   AF-A0A8F1MAY6-F1
#
_cell.length_a   1.000
_cell.length_b   1.000
_cell.length_c   1.000
_cell.angle_alpha   90.00
_cell.angle_beta   90.00
_cell.angle_gamma   90.00
#
_symmetry.space_group_name_H-M   'P 1'
#
loop_
_entity.id
_entity.type
_entity.pdbx_description
1 polymer ?
#
loop_
_entity_poly.entity_id
_entity_poly.type
_entity_poly.pdbx_seq_one_letter_code
_entity_poly.pdbx_strand_id
1 'polypeptide(L)'
;MESEFTFSDTSVIAIYAKNGLMKTSLAKTFKKIQDEKRDEIRDEIFDIQGEVKITIDGQGITNKDVFVIKSFEASYQSTNLADLLVDESIKEKIAEVLKLKSDLLKDLEKASGLKIKRVQQGKNIRELESEIIEDFNLDGSSILLGLELIQGRIDIDCSEIKYSDIFDNTTLGYIKKKGFQENIKEFCKTSNEIYERHGFLKKGIFSLSELKNVEKSLKDNGFFVNDNLVKLFGEEEIHTAEDFSGVVKRIEQEIKQSKAFTDIEKDLKTAKGGVLRRVIENNPDIVQHLKESKLKDLRRQLWLSYIKDSTTFSNLKDKWNSLRHEIGGIDPENTRWGEALRIFEERFTVPYKMQIANGASAVMGEDVPQVEFVFTRNGRQQTVSRGELESKDTLSQGEKRSLYLLNIIFDIEKMKKDLAGTDKEVLLIVDDIADSFDYKNKYAIVEYLYEMANCKNFKLIILSHNFDFYRTVTSRFGLPRCARLHAELDNGEVILREEYYQNNPIDHWKDNMTLTHVVALIPAVRNLIEYTKGKDNEDYSELTKLLHSKRETSGITFQSLKDIYERNLGRSDFININIDTPIVEAIYEGAERITIENSLLEYKIILAIAIRHKAEEYMKRKLEEYSGQISWGRRGSENGSSQEFLNQLEAQKNQTRSLSDAFKQTACDNDTVKVIDLVIILIPEYMHLNYFSVLSFC
;
A
#
# COMPACT_ATOMS: atom_id res chain seq x y z
N MET A 1 20.84 -0.21 21.65
CA MET A 1 19.57 0.24 22.25
C MET A 1 18.98 -0.94 23.00
N GLU A 2 19.05 -0.87 24.31
CA GLU A 2 18.39 -1.77 25.24
C GLU A 2 17.41 -0.92 26.06
N SER A 3 16.13 -1.29 26.12
CA SER A 3 15.10 -0.49 26.79
C SER A 3 13.91 -1.37 27.19
N GLU A 4 13.31 -1.05 28.33
CA GLU A 4 12.09 -1.67 28.86
C GLU A 4 10.94 -0.65 28.80
N PHE A 5 9.78 -1.09 28.30
CA PHE A 5 8.58 -0.26 28.15
C PHE A 5 7.45 -0.80 29.02
N THR A 6 6.98 0.00 29.98
CA THR A 6 5.91 -0.40 30.90
C THR A 6 4.61 0.35 30.60
N PHE A 7 3.52 -0.40 30.43
CA PHE A 7 2.18 0.13 30.11
C PHE A 7 1.18 0.00 31.27
N SER A 8 1.66 -0.03 32.52
CA SER A 8 0.81 -0.19 33.71
C SER A 8 -0.08 1.03 33.96
N ASP A 9 0.51 2.22 33.83
CA ASP A 9 -0.13 3.49 34.19
C ASP A 9 -0.73 4.20 32.96
N THR A 10 -0.39 3.73 31.76
CA THR A 10 -0.86 4.26 30.49
C THR A 10 -0.71 3.24 29.36
N SER A 11 -1.59 3.31 28.36
CA SER A 11 -1.49 2.52 27.13
C SER A 11 -0.54 3.13 26.09
N VAL A 12 0.04 4.30 26.34
CA VAL A 12 0.81 5.04 25.33
C VAL A 12 2.17 5.47 25.89
N ILE A 13 3.22 5.25 25.10
CA ILE A 13 4.54 5.83 25.31
C ILE A 13 4.87 6.70 24.10
N ALA A 14 5.18 7.97 24.34
CA ALA A 14 5.60 8.89 23.30
C ALA A 14 7.12 9.04 23.36
N ILE A 15 7.77 8.89 22.20
CA ILE A 15 9.21 9.04 22.05
C ILE A 15 9.50 10.13 21.03
N TYR A 16 10.09 11.21 21.52
CA TYR A 16 10.67 12.23 20.68
C TYR A 16 12.07 11.80 20.21
N ALA A 17 12.34 11.81 18.90
CA ALA A 17 13.64 11.45 18.37
C ALA A 17 13.98 12.21 17.09
N LYS A 18 15.23 12.69 16.96
CA LYS A 18 15.72 13.43 15.78
C LYS A 18 15.69 12.56 14.51
N ASN A 19 15.68 13.22 13.34
CA ASN A 19 15.86 12.53 12.06
C ASN A 19 17.26 11.90 11.98
N GLY A 20 17.33 10.69 11.41
CA GLY A 20 18.57 9.93 11.32
C GLY A 20 18.97 9.14 12.58
N LEU A 21 18.17 9.17 13.67
CA LEU A 21 18.50 8.45 14.90
C LEU A 21 17.99 6.99 14.90
N MET A 22 16.71 6.76 15.20
CA MET A 22 16.19 5.39 15.36
C MET A 22 14.75 5.13 14.90
N LYS A 23 13.95 6.17 14.62
CA LYS A 23 12.49 5.99 14.46
C LYS A 23 12.12 5.01 13.35
N THR A 24 12.59 5.29 12.14
CA THR A 24 12.32 4.46 10.96
C THR A 24 13.01 3.10 11.02
N SER A 25 14.22 3.00 11.59
CA SER A 25 14.90 1.70 11.75
C SER A 25 14.19 0.82 12.77
N LEU A 26 13.70 1.39 13.88
CA LEU A 26 12.89 0.69 14.87
C LEU A 26 11.56 0.21 14.26
N ALA A 27 10.83 1.11 13.57
CA ALA A 27 9.59 0.77 12.91
C ALA A 27 9.76 -0.31 11.83
N LYS A 28 10.81 -0.23 11.00
CA LYS A 28 11.15 -1.27 10.02
C LYS A 28 11.47 -2.61 10.70
N THR A 29 12.16 -2.60 11.83
CA THR A 29 12.46 -3.82 12.60
C THR A 29 11.18 -4.52 13.06
N PHE A 30 10.24 -3.78 13.67
CA PHE A 30 8.93 -4.33 14.04
C PHE A 30 8.10 -4.73 12.80
N LYS A 31 8.24 -4.02 11.68
CA LYS A 31 7.54 -4.37 10.44
C LYS A 31 8.02 -5.71 9.88
N LYS A 32 9.32 -5.98 9.92
CA LYS A 32 9.88 -7.30 9.56
C LYS A 32 9.33 -8.41 10.44
N ILE A 33 9.09 -8.16 11.72
CA ILE A 33 8.44 -9.13 12.62
C ILE A 33 6.98 -9.35 12.24
N GLN A 34 6.23 -8.27 12.00
CA GLN A 34 4.84 -8.33 11.53
C GLN A 34 4.70 -9.10 10.21
N ASP A 35 5.67 -8.95 9.30
CA ASP A 35 5.66 -9.59 7.98
C ASP A 35 6.29 -11.00 7.99
N GLU A 36 6.58 -11.58 9.15
CA GLU A 36 7.22 -12.90 9.33
C GLU A 36 8.61 -13.02 8.65
N LYS A 37 9.34 -11.90 8.57
CA LYS A 37 10.65 -11.76 7.91
C LYS A 37 11.76 -11.39 8.88
N ARG A 38 11.75 -12.01 10.07
CA ARG A 38 12.71 -11.71 11.14
C ARG A 38 14.17 -11.95 10.72
N ASP A 39 14.42 -12.94 9.88
CA ASP A 39 15.76 -13.27 9.37
C ASP A 39 16.30 -12.23 8.37
N GLU A 40 15.46 -11.33 7.87
CA GLU A 40 15.85 -10.24 6.96
C GLU A 40 16.19 -8.94 7.72
N ILE A 41 16.24 -8.95 9.05
CA ILE A 41 16.60 -7.77 9.83
C ILE A 41 18.12 -7.55 9.72
N ARG A 42 18.49 -6.39 9.17
CA ARG A 42 19.88 -6.00 8.91
C ARG A 42 20.01 -4.49 8.79
N ASP A 43 21.25 -4.02 8.87
CA ASP A 43 21.64 -2.75 8.29
C ASP A 43 21.47 -2.83 6.76
N GLU A 44 20.53 -2.06 6.20
CA GLU A 44 20.22 -2.11 4.76
C GLU A 44 21.33 -1.51 3.88
N ILE A 45 22.21 -0.67 4.43
CA ILE A 45 23.28 0.01 3.66
C ILE A 45 24.54 -0.86 3.64
N PHE A 46 24.93 -1.40 4.80
CA PHE A 46 26.15 -2.17 4.95
C PHE A 46 25.94 -3.68 4.88
N ASP A 47 24.69 -4.15 4.74
CA ASP A 47 24.31 -5.56 4.71
C ASP A 47 24.78 -6.36 5.93
N ILE A 48 24.79 -5.70 7.10
CA ILE A 48 25.21 -6.29 8.36
C ILE A 48 23.98 -6.86 9.06
N GLN A 49 23.98 -8.18 9.31
CA GLN A 49 22.87 -8.84 10.00
C GLN A 49 22.63 -8.22 11.38
N GLY A 50 21.37 -7.91 11.70
CA GLY A 50 20.98 -7.31 12.96
C GLY A 50 20.62 -8.35 14.01
N GLU A 51 21.10 -8.16 15.24
CA GLU A 51 20.67 -8.95 16.40
C GLU A 51 19.48 -8.30 17.09
N VAL A 52 18.34 -9.00 17.17
CA VAL A 52 17.10 -8.47 17.75
C VAL A 52 16.49 -9.45 18.74
N LYS A 53 16.42 -9.02 20.00
CA LYS A 53 15.72 -9.71 21.08
C LYS A 53 14.61 -8.80 21.63
N ILE A 54 13.37 -9.16 21.33
CA ILE A 54 12.17 -8.45 21.79
C ILE A 54 11.26 -9.46 22.48
N THR A 55 10.83 -9.12 23.69
CA THR A 55 9.93 -9.93 24.49
C THR A 55 8.80 -9.09 25.07
N ILE A 56 7.60 -9.67 25.15
CA ILE A 56 6.44 -9.12 25.85
C ILE A 56 6.23 -10.02 27.07
N ASP A 57 6.34 -9.47 28.28
CA ASP A 57 6.21 -10.21 29.55
C ASP A 57 7.04 -11.51 29.60
N GLY A 58 8.26 -11.45 29.07
CA GLY A 58 9.19 -12.58 29.01
C GLY A 58 8.95 -13.57 27.86
N GLN A 59 7.88 -13.42 27.08
CA GLN A 59 7.59 -14.25 25.90
C GLN A 59 8.07 -13.57 24.62
N GLY A 60 8.51 -14.36 23.63
CA GLY A 60 8.94 -13.81 22.34
C GLY A 60 7.77 -13.20 21.57
N ILE A 61 7.98 -12.01 21.02
CA ILE A 61 6.97 -11.31 20.20
C ILE A 61 6.67 -12.09 18.91
N THR A 62 5.39 -12.16 18.52
CA THR A 62 4.93 -12.75 17.26
C THR A 62 4.34 -11.71 16.31
N ASN A 63 4.11 -12.10 15.05
CA ASN A 63 3.49 -11.22 14.04
C ASN A 63 2.08 -10.78 14.41
N LYS A 64 1.37 -11.52 15.25
CA LYS A 64 0.01 -11.20 15.68
C LYS A 64 -0.04 -10.24 16.87
N ASP A 65 1.10 -9.90 17.45
CA ASP A 65 1.21 -9.05 18.64
C ASP A 65 1.59 -7.61 18.30
N VAL A 66 1.95 -7.32 17.04
CA VAL A 66 2.42 -6.00 16.60
C VAL A 66 1.77 -5.55 15.30
N PHE A 67 1.50 -4.25 15.20
CA PHE A 67 1.08 -3.59 13.97
C PHE A 67 1.82 -2.26 13.78
N VAL A 68 2.45 -2.08 12.61
CA VAL A 68 3.34 -0.95 12.33
C VAL A 68 2.70 0.10 11.41
N ILE A 69 2.54 1.25 12.05
CA ILE A 69 2.37 2.64 11.65
C ILE A 69 3.44 3.34 10.80
N LYS A 70 3.77 2.98 9.56
CA LYS A 70 4.85 3.72 8.84
C LYS A 70 4.49 5.18 8.59
N SER A 71 5.49 6.04 8.41
CA SER A 71 5.31 7.46 8.08
C SER A 71 4.55 7.70 6.78
N PHE A 72 4.83 6.92 5.74
CA PHE A 72 4.08 6.91 4.48
C PHE A 72 4.38 5.66 3.64
N GLU A 73 3.36 5.07 3.03
CA GLU A 73 3.51 4.00 2.03
C GLU A 73 2.49 4.18 0.90
N ALA A 74 2.96 4.62 -0.28
CA ALA A 74 2.09 5.00 -1.40
C ALA A 74 1.21 3.84 -1.91
N SER A 75 1.78 2.64 -2.00
CA SER A 75 1.10 1.43 -2.48
C SER A 75 0.24 0.74 -1.44
N TYR A 76 0.14 1.28 -0.23
CA TYR A 76 -0.59 0.62 0.85
C TYR A 76 -2.10 0.61 0.57
N GLN A 77 -2.70 -0.57 0.59
CA GLN A 77 -4.13 -0.75 0.46
C GLN A 77 -4.60 -1.73 1.54
N SER A 78 -5.67 -1.38 2.25
CA SER A 78 -6.27 -2.30 3.20
C SER A 78 -6.90 -3.47 2.45
N THR A 79 -6.55 -4.70 2.85
CA THR A 79 -7.22 -5.92 2.37
C THR A 79 -8.53 -6.20 3.09
N ASN A 80 -8.84 -5.40 4.12
CA ASN A 80 -9.92 -5.61 5.07
C ASN A 80 -11.21 -4.85 4.70
N LEU A 81 -11.22 -4.17 3.56
CA LEU A 81 -12.36 -3.39 3.07
C LEU A 81 -13.66 -4.22 2.98
N ALA A 82 -13.58 -5.43 2.41
CA ALA A 82 -14.75 -6.30 2.29
C ALA A 82 -15.34 -6.67 3.67
N ASP A 83 -14.48 -6.91 4.67
CA ASP A 83 -14.91 -7.29 6.02
C ASP A 83 -15.59 -6.16 6.80
N LEU A 84 -15.39 -4.91 6.37
CA LEU A 84 -16.04 -3.72 6.93
C LEU A 84 -17.36 -3.41 6.24
N LEU A 85 -17.59 -3.96 5.05
CA LEU A 85 -18.79 -3.74 4.23
C LEU A 85 -19.90 -4.73 4.52
N VAL A 86 -19.55 -5.99 4.82
CA VAL A 86 -20.51 -7.06 5.05
C VAL A 86 -20.44 -7.64 6.44
N ASP A 87 -21.59 -8.05 6.95
CA ASP A 87 -21.71 -8.79 8.20
C ASP A 87 -21.34 -10.27 8.04
N GLU A 88 -21.30 -11.00 9.16
CA GLU A 88 -20.92 -12.41 9.17
C GLU A 88 -21.92 -13.30 8.42
N SER A 89 -23.21 -12.95 8.43
CA SER A 89 -24.26 -13.69 7.72
C SER A 89 -24.04 -13.63 6.21
N ILE A 90 -23.72 -12.45 5.67
CA ILE A 90 -23.41 -12.28 4.25
C ILE A 90 -22.10 -13.00 3.89
N LYS A 91 -21.09 -13.00 4.78
CA LYS A 91 -19.85 -13.79 4.57
C LYS A 91 -20.11 -15.29 4.46
N GLU A 92 -20.97 -15.84 5.31
CA GLU A 92 -21.36 -17.25 5.23
C GLU A 92 -22.04 -17.57 3.88
N LYS A 93 -22.93 -16.69 3.42
CA LYS A 93 -23.58 -16.83 2.09
C LYS A 93 -22.59 -16.72 0.94
N ILE A 94 -21.59 -15.83 1.03
CA ILE A 94 -20.50 -15.73 0.04
C ILE A 94 -19.71 -17.04 0.00
N ALA A 95 -19.30 -17.56 1.17
CA ALA A 95 -18.57 -18.82 1.26
C ALA A 95 -19.37 -19.99 0.66
N GLU A 96 -20.68 -20.00 0.88
CA GLU A 96 -21.58 -20.97 0.27
C GLU A 96 -21.66 -20.84 -1.26
N VAL A 97 -21.83 -19.63 -1.80
CA VAL A 97 -21.86 -19.38 -3.25
C VAL A 97 -20.52 -19.77 -3.89
N LEU A 98 -19.38 -19.44 -3.27
CA LEU A 98 -18.06 -19.81 -3.76
C LEU A 98 -17.84 -21.32 -3.76
N LYS A 99 -18.37 -22.03 -2.75
CA LYS A 99 -18.37 -23.50 -2.70
C LYS A 99 -19.19 -24.09 -3.84
N LEU A 100 -20.43 -23.61 -4.05
CA LEU A 100 -21.29 -24.04 -5.15
C LEU A 100 -20.67 -23.76 -6.52
N LYS A 101 -20.02 -22.61 -6.69
CA LYS A 101 -19.23 -22.28 -7.89
C LYS A 101 -18.12 -23.31 -8.10
N SER A 102 -17.34 -23.62 -7.06
CA SER A 102 -16.28 -24.61 -7.16
C SER A 102 -16.82 -26.00 -7.52
N ASP A 103 -17.98 -26.38 -6.99
CA ASP A 103 -18.58 -27.69 -7.27
C ASP A 103 -19.13 -27.74 -8.70
N LEU A 104 -19.78 -26.67 -9.17
CA LEU A 104 -20.20 -26.53 -10.57
C LEU A 104 -19.00 -26.67 -11.53
N LEU A 105 -17.89 -25.98 -11.24
CA LEU A 105 -16.69 -26.07 -12.09
C LEU A 105 -16.11 -27.49 -12.14
N LYS A 106 -16.21 -28.29 -11.06
CA LYS A 106 -15.80 -29.71 -11.06
C LYS A 106 -16.73 -30.56 -11.91
N ASP A 107 -18.04 -30.30 -11.86
CA ASP A 107 -19.02 -31.02 -12.66
C ASP A 107 -18.81 -30.72 -14.16
N LEU A 108 -18.60 -29.44 -14.49
CA LEU A 108 -18.28 -29.00 -15.85
C LEU A 108 -16.92 -29.50 -16.33
N GLU A 109 -15.90 -29.63 -15.47
CA GLU A 109 -14.61 -30.25 -15.81
C GLU A 109 -14.82 -31.69 -16.32
N LYS A 110 -15.66 -32.47 -15.63
CA LYS A 110 -15.96 -33.86 -15.99
C LYS A 110 -16.73 -33.96 -17.30
N ALA A 111 -17.75 -33.11 -17.50
CA ALA A 111 -18.61 -33.12 -18.68
C ALA A 111 -17.89 -32.59 -19.93
N SER A 112 -17.20 -31.45 -19.81
CA SER A 112 -16.54 -30.78 -20.95
C SER A 112 -15.18 -31.39 -21.33
N GLY A 113 -14.50 -32.03 -20.37
CA GLY A 113 -13.12 -32.50 -20.52
C GLY A 113 -12.06 -31.38 -20.53
N LEU A 114 -12.44 -30.12 -20.31
CA LEU A 114 -11.49 -29.02 -20.05
C LEU A 114 -11.03 -29.04 -18.59
N LYS A 115 -9.85 -28.49 -18.29
CA LYS A 115 -9.35 -28.41 -16.91
C LYS A 115 -9.77 -27.12 -16.23
N ILE A 116 -10.08 -27.17 -14.93
CA ILE A 116 -10.37 -25.94 -14.14
C ILE A 116 -9.16 -25.01 -14.15
N LYS A 117 -7.95 -25.57 -14.00
CA LYS A 117 -6.68 -24.85 -14.09
C LYS A 117 -5.70 -25.64 -14.94
N ARG A 118 -4.95 -24.93 -15.79
CA ARG A 118 -3.87 -25.50 -16.60
C ARG A 118 -2.60 -24.67 -16.43
N VAL A 119 -1.45 -25.34 -16.31
CA VAL A 119 -0.15 -24.68 -16.28
C VAL A 119 0.35 -24.51 -17.72
N GLN A 120 0.56 -23.27 -18.12
CA GLN A 120 1.17 -22.94 -19.41
C GLN A 120 2.28 -21.91 -19.17
N GLN A 121 3.51 -22.24 -19.60
CA GLN A 121 4.70 -21.40 -19.42
C GLN A 121 4.93 -20.95 -17.95
N GLY A 122 4.67 -21.85 -16.99
CA GLY A 122 4.85 -21.55 -15.56
C GLY A 122 3.74 -20.70 -14.92
N LYS A 123 2.70 -20.31 -15.67
CA LYS A 123 1.52 -19.59 -15.16
C LYS A 123 0.30 -20.51 -15.07
N ASN A 124 -0.46 -20.37 -13.99
CA ASN A 124 -1.76 -21.03 -13.83
C ASN A 124 -2.84 -20.22 -14.56
N ILE A 125 -3.50 -20.84 -15.54
CA ILE A 125 -4.58 -20.24 -16.33
C ILE A 125 -5.89 -20.97 -15.99
N ARG A 126 -6.99 -20.22 -15.81
CA ARG A 126 -8.34 -20.76 -15.55
C ARG A 126 -9.03 -21.19 -16.85
N GLU A 127 -8.51 -22.24 -17.49
CA GLU A 127 -8.94 -22.72 -18.84
C GLU A 127 -10.47 -22.88 -18.94
N LEU A 128 -11.10 -23.64 -18.05
CA LEU A 128 -12.55 -23.88 -18.08
C LEU A 128 -13.40 -22.59 -17.93
N GLU A 129 -13.09 -21.76 -16.93
CA GLU A 129 -13.89 -20.56 -16.64
C GLU A 129 -13.75 -19.53 -17.77
N SER A 130 -12.55 -19.40 -18.35
CA SER A 130 -12.28 -18.49 -19.46
C SER A 130 -13.05 -18.86 -20.73
N GLU A 131 -13.15 -20.15 -21.09
CA GLU A 131 -13.90 -20.58 -22.27
C GLU A 131 -15.41 -20.31 -22.12
N ILE A 132 -15.98 -20.51 -20.91
CA ILE A 132 -17.39 -20.19 -20.65
C ILE A 132 -17.64 -18.68 -20.81
N ILE A 133 -16.76 -17.85 -20.24
CA ILE A 133 -16.85 -16.39 -20.35
C ILE A 133 -16.79 -15.95 -21.82
N GLU A 134 -15.85 -16.50 -22.60
CA GLU A 134 -15.70 -16.19 -24.03
C GLU A 134 -16.91 -16.64 -24.85
N ASP A 135 -17.41 -17.86 -24.62
CA ASP A 135 -18.49 -18.44 -25.41
C ASP A 135 -19.83 -17.72 -25.22
N PHE A 136 -20.11 -17.26 -23.99
CA PHE A 136 -21.29 -16.47 -23.70
C PHE A 136 -21.09 -14.96 -23.92
N ASN A 137 -19.87 -14.51 -24.25
CA ASN A 137 -19.48 -13.09 -24.28
C ASN A 137 -19.84 -12.38 -22.96
N LEU A 138 -19.43 -12.93 -21.82
CA LEU A 138 -19.73 -12.33 -20.52
C LEU A 138 -18.80 -11.14 -20.25
N ASP A 139 -19.37 -10.02 -19.78
CA ASP A 139 -18.61 -8.89 -19.30
C ASP A 139 -18.12 -9.17 -17.86
N GLY A 140 -16.83 -9.48 -17.70
CA GLY A 140 -16.22 -9.64 -16.38
C GLY A 140 -15.19 -10.77 -16.28
N SER A 141 -14.54 -10.85 -15.13
CA SER A 141 -13.50 -11.84 -14.80
C SER A 141 -14.06 -13.15 -14.22
N SER A 142 -15.38 -13.23 -13.95
CA SER A 142 -16.03 -14.32 -13.24
C SER A 142 -17.37 -14.70 -13.86
N ILE A 143 -17.66 -16.01 -13.89
CA ILE A 143 -18.95 -16.54 -14.35
C ILE A 143 -20.13 -16.10 -13.47
N LEU A 144 -19.90 -15.74 -12.18
CA LEU A 144 -20.98 -15.31 -11.27
C LEU A 144 -21.68 -14.05 -11.78
N LEU A 145 -20.91 -13.09 -12.29
CA LEU A 145 -21.44 -11.83 -12.79
C LEU A 145 -22.37 -12.03 -14.00
N GLY A 146 -22.15 -13.09 -14.78
CA GLY A 146 -22.91 -13.43 -15.98
C GLY A 146 -23.83 -14.65 -15.86
N LEU A 147 -24.09 -15.20 -14.66
CA LEU A 147 -24.89 -16.42 -14.49
C LEU A 147 -26.28 -16.35 -15.14
N GLU A 148 -26.92 -15.17 -15.12
CA GLU A 148 -28.22 -14.94 -15.74
C GLU A 148 -28.16 -15.00 -17.28
N LEU A 149 -27.00 -14.75 -17.88
CA LEU A 149 -26.78 -14.82 -19.32
C LEU A 149 -26.47 -16.24 -19.81
N ILE A 150 -26.09 -17.14 -18.89
CA ILE A 150 -25.89 -18.57 -19.18
C ILE A 150 -27.25 -19.28 -19.20
N GLN A 151 -28.06 -18.93 -20.20
CA GLN A 151 -29.35 -19.54 -20.45
C GLN A 151 -29.69 -19.44 -21.94
N GLY A 152 -30.56 -20.33 -22.42
CA GLY A 152 -30.96 -20.33 -23.81
C GLY A 152 -31.77 -21.55 -24.16
N ARG A 153 -32.30 -21.56 -25.39
CA ARG A 153 -32.97 -22.73 -25.94
C ARG A 153 -31.93 -23.79 -26.28
N ILE A 154 -32.15 -25.01 -25.80
CA ILE A 154 -31.39 -26.18 -26.21
C ILE A 154 -32.03 -26.70 -27.50
N ASP A 155 -31.35 -26.49 -28.63
CA ASP A 155 -31.78 -26.96 -29.94
C ASP A 155 -31.26 -28.37 -30.23
N ILE A 156 -30.16 -28.76 -29.58
CA ILE A 156 -29.55 -30.09 -29.65
C ILE A 156 -29.01 -30.48 -28.29
N ASP A 157 -29.32 -31.70 -27.84
CA ASP A 157 -28.78 -32.23 -26.59
C ASP A 157 -27.38 -32.79 -26.85
N CYS A 158 -26.37 -32.15 -26.26
CA CYS A 158 -24.96 -32.51 -26.41
C CYS A 158 -24.34 -32.99 -25.09
N SER A 159 -25.14 -33.45 -24.13
CA SER A 159 -24.70 -33.80 -22.78
C SER A 159 -23.61 -34.89 -22.74
N GLU A 160 -23.64 -35.82 -23.70
CA GLU A 160 -22.68 -36.93 -23.82
C GLU A 160 -21.41 -36.57 -24.62
N ILE A 161 -21.33 -35.35 -25.15
CA ILE A 161 -20.26 -34.92 -26.05
C ILE A 161 -19.33 -34.01 -25.28
N LYS A 162 -18.05 -34.37 -25.17
CA LYS A 162 -17.09 -33.48 -24.50
C LYS A 162 -16.77 -32.28 -25.37
N TYR A 163 -16.73 -31.11 -24.74
CA TYR A 163 -16.34 -29.86 -25.38
C TYR A 163 -14.95 -29.97 -26.02
N SER A 164 -13.99 -30.51 -25.27
CA SER A 164 -12.61 -30.74 -25.71
C SER A 164 -12.47 -31.72 -26.89
N ASP A 165 -13.48 -32.55 -27.16
CA ASP A 165 -13.46 -33.49 -28.28
C ASP A 165 -13.74 -32.79 -29.63
N ILE A 166 -14.42 -31.64 -29.60
CA ILE A 166 -14.76 -30.83 -30.80
C ILE A 166 -13.87 -29.57 -30.88
N PHE A 167 -13.70 -28.87 -29.76
CA PHE A 167 -13.13 -27.53 -29.70
C PHE A 167 -11.62 -27.48 -29.38
N ASP A 168 -10.94 -28.63 -29.38
CA ASP A 168 -9.47 -28.68 -29.46
C ASP A 168 -8.97 -28.03 -30.75
N ASN A 169 -7.88 -27.26 -30.70
CA ASN A 169 -7.30 -26.55 -31.84
C ASN A 169 -7.07 -27.45 -33.07
N THR A 170 -6.68 -28.71 -32.84
CA THR A 170 -6.44 -29.69 -33.91
C THR A 170 -7.75 -30.10 -34.57
N THR A 171 -8.76 -30.43 -33.75
CA THR A 171 -10.08 -30.86 -34.22
C THR A 171 -10.80 -29.72 -34.94
N LEU A 172 -10.76 -28.51 -34.40
CA LEU A 172 -11.26 -27.30 -35.06
C LEU A 172 -10.58 -27.06 -36.41
N GLY A 173 -9.28 -27.30 -36.49
CA GLY A 173 -8.54 -27.25 -37.74
C GLY A 173 -9.07 -28.21 -38.79
N TYR A 174 -9.51 -29.41 -38.41
CA TYR A 174 -10.16 -30.36 -39.32
C TYR A 174 -11.55 -29.89 -39.74
N ILE A 175 -12.36 -29.44 -38.78
CA ILE A 175 -13.74 -28.98 -39.04
C ILE A 175 -13.75 -27.81 -40.03
N LYS A 176 -12.81 -26.86 -39.91
CA LYS A 176 -12.74 -25.67 -40.79
C LYS A 176 -12.24 -25.94 -42.21
N LYS A 177 -11.76 -27.15 -42.53
CA LYS A 177 -11.32 -27.46 -43.90
C LYS A 177 -12.50 -27.45 -44.87
N LYS A 178 -12.28 -26.87 -46.06
CA LYS A 178 -13.29 -26.81 -47.13
C LYS A 178 -13.87 -28.19 -47.45
N GLY A 179 -13.02 -29.22 -47.57
CA GLY A 179 -13.45 -30.59 -47.83
C GLY A 179 -14.34 -31.16 -46.72
N PHE A 180 -14.06 -30.86 -45.45
CA PHE A 180 -14.92 -31.25 -44.33
C PHE A 180 -16.27 -30.55 -44.39
N GLN A 181 -16.26 -29.22 -44.56
CA GLN A 181 -17.47 -28.40 -44.62
C GLN A 181 -18.40 -28.81 -45.76
N GLU A 182 -17.87 -29.13 -46.95
CA GLU A 182 -18.68 -29.51 -48.11
C GLU A 182 -19.22 -30.94 -48.02
N ASN A 183 -18.42 -31.88 -47.50
CA ASN A 183 -18.69 -33.30 -47.65
C ASN A 183 -19.26 -34.00 -46.40
N ILE A 184 -19.28 -33.36 -45.21
CA ILE A 184 -19.63 -34.06 -43.95
C ILE A 184 -21.03 -34.67 -43.93
N LYS A 185 -22.01 -34.04 -44.58
CA LYS A 185 -23.39 -34.59 -44.68
C LYS A 185 -23.41 -35.88 -45.51
N GLU A 186 -22.74 -35.85 -46.66
CA GLU A 186 -22.65 -37.01 -47.56
C GLU A 186 -21.82 -38.13 -46.95
N PHE A 187 -20.76 -37.79 -46.19
CA PHE A 187 -20.00 -38.73 -45.39
C PHE A 187 -20.90 -39.48 -44.40
N CYS A 188 -21.72 -38.77 -43.62
CA CYS A 188 -22.61 -39.40 -42.63
C CYS A 188 -23.66 -40.29 -43.31
N LYS A 189 -24.23 -39.85 -44.43
CA LYS A 189 -25.19 -40.64 -45.21
C LYS A 189 -24.55 -41.92 -45.74
N THR A 190 -23.42 -41.82 -46.43
CA THR A 190 -22.70 -42.99 -46.98
C THR A 190 -22.31 -43.95 -45.86
N SER A 191 -21.80 -43.40 -44.74
CA SER A 191 -21.45 -44.17 -43.55
C SER A 191 -22.64 -44.97 -43.04
N ASN A 192 -23.81 -44.32 -42.87
CA ASN A 192 -25.03 -44.96 -42.43
C ASN A 192 -25.47 -46.13 -43.32
N GLU A 193 -25.49 -45.93 -44.64
CA GLU A 193 -25.87 -46.96 -45.61
C GLU A 193 -24.95 -48.19 -45.55
N ILE A 194 -23.66 -47.99 -45.26
CA ILE A 194 -22.68 -49.07 -45.20
C ILE A 194 -22.82 -49.86 -43.91
N TYR A 195 -23.02 -49.19 -42.77
CA TYR A 195 -23.29 -49.86 -41.50
C TYR A 195 -24.61 -50.66 -41.51
N GLU A 196 -25.62 -50.20 -42.23
CA GLU A 196 -26.89 -50.95 -42.37
C GLU A 196 -26.74 -52.22 -43.22
N ARG A 197 -25.86 -52.20 -44.24
CA ARG A 197 -25.57 -53.39 -45.07
C ARG A 197 -24.75 -54.45 -44.33
N HIS A 198 -23.87 -54.02 -43.43
CA HIS A 198 -22.95 -54.89 -42.69
C HIS A 198 -23.39 -55.01 -41.24
N GLY A 199 -24.30 -55.94 -40.93
CA GLY A 199 -24.94 -56.07 -39.62
C GLY A 199 -24.02 -56.40 -38.43
N PHE A 200 -22.76 -56.77 -38.69
CA PHE A 200 -21.73 -56.95 -37.66
C PHE A 200 -21.00 -55.65 -37.29
N LEU A 201 -21.18 -54.58 -38.05
CA LEU A 201 -20.62 -53.27 -37.74
C LEU A 201 -21.63 -52.42 -36.98
N LYS A 202 -21.14 -51.60 -36.05
CA LYS A 202 -21.99 -50.69 -35.27
C LYS A 202 -21.28 -49.35 -35.09
N LYS A 203 -21.94 -48.27 -35.54
CA LYS A 203 -21.45 -46.88 -35.45
C LYS A 203 -20.90 -46.57 -34.06
N GLY A 204 -19.72 -45.95 -34.02
CA GLY A 204 -19.02 -45.55 -32.81
C GLY A 204 -18.67 -46.64 -31.77
N ILE A 205 -18.98 -47.91 -32.03
CA ILE A 205 -18.64 -49.05 -31.17
C ILE A 205 -17.67 -50.00 -31.90
N PHE A 206 -18.05 -50.45 -33.09
CA PHE A 206 -17.26 -51.35 -33.92
C PHE A 206 -17.32 -50.86 -35.38
N SER A 207 -16.46 -49.88 -35.70
CA SER A 207 -16.33 -49.31 -37.04
C SER A 207 -15.40 -50.12 -37.93
N LEU A 208 -15.29 -49.73 -39.20
CA LEU A 208 -14.24 -50.23 -40.10
C LEU A 208 -12.83 -50.11 -39.50
N SER A 209 -12.58 -49.05 -38.72
CA SER A 209 -11.26 -48.85 -38.09
C SER A 209 -11.01 -49.89 -36.99
N GLU A 210 -12.00 -50.19 -36.15
CA GLU A 210 -11.88 -51.24 -35.14
C GLU A 210 -11.80 -52.63 -35.79
N LEU A 211 -12.56 -52.88 -36.86
CA LEU A 211 -12.48 -54.14 -37.63
C LEU A 211 -11.06 -54.38 -38.17
N LYS A 212 -10.40 -53.34 -38.73
CA LYS A 212 -9.00 -53.41 -39.17
C LYS A 212 -8.03 -53.67 -38.03
N ASN A 213 -8.28 -53.07 -36.86
CA ASN A 213 -7.43 -53.32 -35.69
C ASN A 213 -7.57 -54.77 -35.22
N VAL A 214 -8.78 -55.34 -35.24
CA VAL A 214 -9.02 -56.76 -34.94
C VAL A 214 -8.33 -57.63 -35.98
N GLU A 215 -8.54 -57.39 -37.28
CA GLU A 215 -7.87 -58.11 -38.38
C GLU A 215 -6.35 -58.16 -38.18
N LYS A 216 -5.75 -56.97 -38.00
CA LYS A 216 -4.32 -56.84 -37.76
C LYS A 216 -3.87 -57.57 -36.49
N SER A 217 -4.60 -57.43 -35.39
CA SER A 217 -4.25 -58.08 -34.13
C SER A 217 -4.32 -59.60 -34.23
N LEU A 218 -5.36 -60.16 -34.87
CA LEU A 218 -5.49 -61.60 -35.06
C LEU A 218 -4.42 -62.16 -35.99
N LYS A 219 -4.05 -61.39 -37.02
CA LYS A 219 -2.95 -61.71 -37.94
C LYS A 219 -1.60 -61.71 -37.23
N ASP A 220 -1.27 -60.63 -36.52
CA ASP A 220 0.03 -60.43 -35.86
C ASP A 220 0.25 -61.45 -34.73
N ASN A 221 -0.82 -61.96 -34.12
CA ASN A 221 -0.76 -62.97 -33.05
C ASN A 221 -0.97 -64.43 -33.53
N GLY A 222 -1.08 -64.68 -34.84
CA GLY A 222 -1.19 -66.03 -35.38
C GLY A 222 -2.47 -66.79 -34.97
N PHE A 223 -3.60 -66.09 -34.81
CA PHE A 223 -4.85 -66.65 -34.25
C PHE A 223 -5.39 -67.87 -35.03
N PHE A 224 -5.26 -67.88 -36.35
CA PHE A 224 -5.84 -68.89 -37.27
C PHE A 224 -5.07 -70.23 -37.29
N VAL A 225 -4.24 -70.52 -36.29
CA VAL A 225 -3.60 -71.83 -36.12
C VAL A 225 -4.63 -72.88 -35.68
N ASN A 226 -4.41 -74.16 -36.05
CA ASN A 226 -5.25 -75.30 -35.65
C ASN A 226 -6.75 -75.11 -35.93
N ASP A 227 -7.12 -74.59 -37.11
CA ASP A 227 -8.50 -74.42 -37.58
C ASP A 227 -9.39 -73.46 -36.75
N ASN A 228 -8.78 -72.58 -35.94
CA ASN A 228 -9.51 -71.47 -35.31
C ASN A 228 -10.14 -70.56 -36.39
N LEU A 229 -11.39 -70.15 -36.18
CA LEU A 229 -12.15 -69.32 -37.12
C LEU A 229 -12.77 -68.09 -36.46
N VAL A 230 -13.11 -67.09 -37.27
CA VAL A 230 -13.95 -65.95 -36.86
C VAL A 230 -15.28 -66.00 -37.60
N LYS A 231 -16.39 -65.83 -36.87
CA LYS A 231 -17.71 -65.66 -37.45
C LYS A 231 -18.22 -64.25 -37.22
N LEU A 232 -18.35 -63.48 -38.30
CA LEU A 232 -19.03 -62.18 -38.29
C LEU A 232 -20.50 -62.37 -38.68
N PHE A 233 -21.40 -61.61 -38.05
CA PHE A 233 -22.83 -61.71 -38.30
C PHE A 233 -23.17 -61.35 -39.75
N GLY A 234 -23.67 -62.30 -40.54
CA GLY A 234 -24.03 -62.09 -41.94
C GLY A 234 -22.92 -62.33 -42.96
N GLU A 235 -21.70 -62.70 -42.53
CA GLU A 235 -20.60 -63.12 -43.41
C GLU A 235 -20.39 -64.65 -43.34
N GLU A 236 -19.65 -65.21 -44.31
CA GLU A 236 -19.16 -66.59 -44.27
C GLU A 236 -18.13 -66.80 -43.14
N GLU A 237 -17.83 -68.05 -42.80
CA GLU A 237 -16.82 -68.37 -41.79
C GLU A 237 -15.42 -67.97 -42.29
N ILE A 238 -14.68 -67.25 -41.47
CA ILE A 238 -13.35 -66.73 -41.81
C ILE A 238 -12.31 -67.67 -41.21
N HIS A 239 -11.64 -68.45 -42.05
CA HIS A 239 -10.67 -69.47 -41.62
C HIS A 239 -9.22 -69.02 -41.72
N THR A 240 -8.93 -67.99 -42.52
CA THR A 240 -7.56 -67.48 -42.71
C THR A 240 -7.46 -65.98 -42.52
N ALA A 241 -6.23 -65.49 -42.30
CA ALA A 241 -5.95 -64.05 -42.26
C ALA A 241 -6.26 -63.40 -43.62
N GLU A 242 -6.03 -64.11 -44.73
CA GLU A 242 -6.34 -63.68 -46.09
C GLU A 242 -7.85 -63.50 -46.30
N ASP A 243 -8.66 -64.42 -45.78
CA ASP A 243 -10.12 -64.33 -45.83
C ASP A 243 -10.62 -63.10 -45.06
N PHE A 244 -10.07 -62.88 -43.85
CA PHE A 244 -10.41 -61.69 -43.04
C PHE A 244 -9.99 -60.40 -43.76
N SER A 245 -8.77 -60.35 -44.33
CA SER A 245 -8.31 -59.24 -45.15
C SER A 245 -9.23 -59.02 -46.37
N GLY A 246 -9.79 -60.08 -46.94
CA GLY A 246 -10.76 -60.04 -48.03
C GLY A 246 -12.06 -59.32 -47.63
N VAL A 247 -12.64 -59.67 -46.48
CA VAL A 247 -13.82 -59.00 -45.91
C VAL A 247 -13.53 -57.51 -45.68
N VAL A 248 -12.39 -57.18 -45.06
CA VAL A 248 -11.98 -55.78 -44.82
C VAL A 248 -11.82 -55.01 -46.14
N LYS A 249 -11.17 -55.60 -47.15
CA LYS A 249 -10.97 -54.97 -48.47
C LYS A 249 -12.29 -54.74 -49.20
N ARG A 250 -13.25 -55.67 -49.11
CA ARG A 250 -14.59 -55.53 -49.71
C ARG A 250 -15.28 -54.28 -49.17
N ILE A 251 -15.35 -54.15 -47.85
CA ILE A 251 -15.97 -53.00 -47.18
C ILE A 251 -15.19 -51.71 -47.49
N GLU A 252 -13.85 -51.76 -47.51
CA GLU A 252 -13.04 -50.60 -47.90
C GLU A 252 -13.34 -50.12 -49.34
N GLN A 253 -13.55 -51.04 -50.29
CA GLN A 253 -13.81 -50.70 -51.67
C GLN A 253 -15.21 -50.06 -51.83
N GLU A 254 -16.21 -50.57 -51.13
CA GLU A 254 -17.55 -49.96 -51.08
C GLU A 254 -17.49 -48.53 -50.53
N ILE A 255 -16.70 -48.32 -49.49
CA ILE A 255 -16.49 -47.01 -48.86
C ILE A 255 -15.74 -46.03 -49.78
N LYS A 256 -14.70 -46.50 -50.49
CA LYS A 256 -13.87 -45.66 -51.38
C LYS A 256 -14.61 -45.18 -52.64
N GLN A 257 -15.79 -45.71 -52.95
CA GLN A 257 -16.63 -45.21 -54.04
C GLN A 257 -17.22 -43.82 -53.73
N SER A 258 -17.29 -43.43 -52.46
CA SER A 258 -17.75 -42.10 -52.04
C SER A 258 -16.56 -41.12 -51.94
N LYS A 259 -16.53 -40.13 -52.84
CA LYS A 259 -15.54 -39.04 -52.82
C LYS A 259 -15.55 -38.25 -51.50
N ALA A 260 -16.75 -38.08 -50.93
CA ALA A 260 -16.94 -37.45 -49.63
C ALA A 260 -16.23 -38.22 -48.49
N PHE A 261 -16.20 -39.55 -48.60
CA PHE A 261 -15.50 -40.39 -47.63
C PHE A 261 -13.99 -40.26 -47.74
N THR A 262 -13.43 -40.33 -48.96
CA THR A 262 -11.98 -40.18 -49.17
C THR A 262 -11.44 -38.80 -48.76
N ASP A 263 -12.24 -37.74 -48.93
CA ASP A 263 -11.83 -36.37 -48.62
C ASP A 263 -11.76 -36.10 -47.11
N ILE A 264 -12.56 -36.79 -46.29
CA ILE A 264 -12.65 -36.58 -44.84
C ILE A 264 -11.90 -37.66 -44.04
N GLU A 265 -11.81 -38.90 -44.55
CA GLU A 265 -11.25 -40.05 -43.82
C GLU A 265 -9.79 -39.85 -43.39
N LYS A 266 -8.97 -39.15 -44.19
CA LYS A 266 -7.56 -38.92 -43.86
C LYS A 266 -7.40 -38.17 -42.54
N ASP A 267 -8.22 -37.16 -42.30
CA ASP A 267 -8.16 -36.37 -41.07
C ASP A 267 -8.79 -37.13 -39.89
N LEU A 268 -9.86 -37.89 -40.15
CA LEU A 268 -10.55 -38.72 -39.15
C LEU A 268 -9.80 -40.01 -38.74
N LYS A 269 -8.70 -40.37 -39.43
CA LYS A 269 -7.83 -41.51 -39.06
C LYS A 269 -6.83 -41.18 -37.94
N THR A 270 -6.60 -39.90 -37.67
CA THR A 270 -5.70 -39.47 -36.59
C THR A 270 -6.31 -39.77 -35.21
N ALA A 271 -5.52 -39.76 -34.14
CA ALA A 271 -6.05 -40.01 -32.79
C ALA A 271 -7.19 -39.03 -32.41
N LYS A 272 -7.00 -37.72 -32.68
CA LYS A 272 -8.02 -36.68 -32.45
C LYS A 272 -9.17 -36.74 -33.47
N GLY A 273 -8.85 -37.03 -34.74
CA GLY A 273 -9.87 -37.23 -35.77
C GLY A 273 -10.77 -38.43 -35.50
N GLY A 274 -10.24 -39.51 -34.93
CA GLY A 274 -11.01 -40.69 -34.54
C GLY A 274 -11.99 -40.41 -33.41
N VAL A 275 -11.62 -39.51 -32.48
CA VAL A 275 -12.55 -38.99 -31.45
C VAL A 275 -13.68 -38.20 -32.11
N LEU A 276 -13.35 -37.23 -32.98
CA LEU A 276 -14.36 -36.45 -33.71
C LEU A 276 -15.30 -37.35 -34.53
N ARG A 277 -14.75 -38.39 -35.18
CA ARG A 277 -15.53 -39.37 -35.93
C ARG A 277 -16.55 -40.09 -35.03
N ARG A 278 -16.15 -40.56 -33.85
CA ARG A 278 -17.07 -41.19 -32.89
C ARG A 278 -18.16 -40.22 -32.44
N VAL A 279 -17.82 -38.97 -32.19
CA VAL A 279 -18.81 -37.93 -31.83
C VAL A 279 -19.86 -37.80 -32.93
N ILE A 280 -19.43 -37.70 -34.20
CA ILE A 280 -20.33 -37.55 -35.36
C ILE A 280 -21.19 -38.80 -35.59
N GLU A 281 -20.59 -39.99 -35.50
CA GLU A 281 -21.30 -41.26 -35.75
C GLU A 281 -22.33 -41.57 -34.65
N ASN A 282 -22.04 -41.22 -33.40
CA ASN A 282 -22.94 -41.44 -32.26
C ASN A 282 -23.99 -40.34 -32.11
N ASN A 283 -23.74 -39.14 -32.67
CA ASN A 283 -24.64 -38.00 -32.57
C ASN A 283 -24.87 -37.38 -33.96
N PRO A 284 -25.60 -38.05 -34.88
CA PRO A 284 -25.75 -37.59 -36.27
C PRO A 284 -26.34 -36.19 -36.39
N ASP A 285 -27.19 -35.78 -35.45
CA ASP A 285 -27.82 -34.46 -35.42
C ASP A 285 -26.79 -33.32 -35.25
N ILE A 286 -25.60 -33.60 -34.70
CA ILE A 286 -24.56 -32.57 -34.51
C ILE A 286 -23.98 -32.07 -35.85
N VAL A 287 -24.10 -32.86 -36.92
CA VAL A 287 -23.47 -32.59 -38.21
C VAL A 287 -23.87 -31.23 -38.78
N GLN A 288 -25.11 -30.80 -38.57
CA GLN A 288 -25.58 -29.49 -39.03
C GLN A 288 -24.97 -28.33 -38.21
N HIS A 289 -24.58 -28.59 -36.96
CA HIS A 289 -23.98 -27.62 -36.04
C HIS A 289 -22.44 -27.54 -36.18
N LEU A 290 -21.81 -28.51 -36.84
CA LEU A 290 -20.37 -28.47 -37.20
C LEU A 290 -20.05 -27.53 -38.38
N LYS A 291 -21.06 -26.87 -38.95
CA LYS A 291 -20.83 -25.82 -39.95
C LYS A 291 -20.10 -24.64 -39.31
N GLU A 292 -19.14 -24.05 -40.03
CA GLU A 292 -18.31 -22.96 -39.48
C GLU A 292 -19.15 -21.80 -38.90
N SER A 293 -20.24 -21.43 -39.59
CA SER A 293 -21.18 -20.39 -39.14
C SER A 293 -22.00 -20.76 -37.89
N LYS A 294 -22.03 -22.03 -37.49
CA LYS A 294 -22.76 -22.56 -36.34
C LYS A 294 -21.87 -22.94 -35.17
N LEU A 295 -20.54 -22.90 -35.31
CA LEU A 295 -19.62 -23.29 -34.23
C LEU A 295 -19.80 -22.46 -32.96
N LYS A 296 -20.02 -21.14 -33.08
CA LYS A 296 -20.27 -20.29 -31.90
C LYS A 296 -21.54 -20.70 -31.16
N ASP A 297 -22.58 -21.07 -31.90
CA ASP A 297 -23.83 -21.57 -31.35
C ASP A 297 -23.64 -22.95 -30.70
N LEU A 298 -22.92 -23.87 -31.36
CA LEU A 298 -22.62 -25.19 -30.84
C LEU A 298 -21.86 -25.15 -29.50
N ARG A 299 -20.92 -24.21 -29.33
CA ARG A 299 -20.23 -24.00 -28.05
C ARG A 299 -21.23 -23.71 -26.93
N ARG A 300 -22.19 -22.81 -27.17
CA ARG A 300 -23.26 -22.50 -26.20
C ARG A 300 -24.17 -23.71 -25.97
N GLN A 301 -24.55 -24.44 -27.02
CA GLN A 301 -25.40 -25.63 -26.91
C GLN A 301 -24.76 -26.72 -26.04
N LEU A 302 -23.44 -26.93 -26.14
CA LEU A 302 -22.71 -27.84 -25.24
C LEU A 302 -22.81 -27.41 -23.78
N TRP A 303 -22.49 -26.15 -23.47
CA TRP A 303 -22.57 -25.63 -22.11
C TRP A 303 -23.99 -25.72 -21.55
N LEU A 304 -24.99 -25.33 -22.33
CA LEU A 304 -26.40 -25.42 -21.95
C LEU A 304 -26.84 -26.87 -21.71
N SER A 305 -26.33 -27.82 -22.51
CA SER A 305 -26.62 -29.25 -22.31
C SER A 305 -26.04 -29.76 -20.99
N TYR A 306 -24.79 -29.40 -20.66
CA TYR A 306 -24.16 -29.84 -19.40
C TYR A 306 -24.86 -29.32 -18.14
N ILE A 307 -25.51 -28.15 -18.22
CA ILE A 307 -26.18 -27.52 -17.07
C ILE A 307 -27.69 -27.76 -17.02
N LYS A 308 -28.30 -28.30 -18.09
CA LYS A 308 -29.76 -28.47 -18.26
C LYS A 308 -30.44 -29.09 -17.04
N ASP A 309 -29.86 -30.18 -16.52
CA ASP A 309 -30.38 -30.93 -15.36
C ASP A 309 -29.47 -30.78 -14.12
N SER A 310 -28.60 -29.77 -14.10
CA SER A 310 -27.67 -29.53 -13.00
C SER A 310 -28.35 -28.83 -11.83
N THR A 311 -28.62 -29.59 -10.77
CA THR A 311 -29.09 -29.04 -9.48
C THR A 311 -28.07 -28.08 -8.88
N THR A 312 -26.77 -28.33 -9.07
CA THR A 312 -25.68 -27.43 -8.67
C THR A 312 -25.80 -26.07 -9.35
N PHE A 313 -26.07 -26.03 -10.65
CA PHE A 313 -26.24 -24.79 -11.40
C PHE A 313 -27.49 -24.00 -10.95
N SER A 314 -28.64 -24.67 -10.81
CA SER A 314 -29.87 -24.02 -10.33
C SER A 314 -29.68 -23.45 -8.92
N ASN A 315 -29.13 -24.24 -8.00
CA ASN A 315 -28.87 -23.80 -6.62
C ASN A 315 -27.88 -22.63 -6.60
N LEU A 316 -26.82 -22.67 -7.41
CA LEU A 316 -25.87 -21.57 -7.53
C LEU A 316 -26.58 -20.30 -8.03
N LYS A 317 -27.39 -20.40 -9.08
CA LYS A 317 -28.13 -19.27 -9.66
C LYS A 317 -29.09 -18.65 -8.64
N ASP A 318 -29.86 -19.46 -7.93
CA ASP A 318 -30.83 -18.99 -6.94
C ASP A 318 -30.14 -18.32 -5.74
N LYS A 319 -29.12 -18.98 -5.17
CA LYS A 319 -28.36 -18.42 -4.03
C LYS A 319 -27.58 -17.17 -4.43
N TRP A 320 -27.02 -17.16 -5.64
CA TRP A 320 -26.35 -15.99 -6.18
C TRP A 320 -27.31 -14.82 -6.36
N ASN A 321 -28.49 -15.04 -6.94
CA ASN A 321 -29.46 -13.98 -7.14
C ASN A 321 -29.97 -13.40 -5.81
N SER A 322 -30.21 -14.25 -4.80
CA SER A 322 -30.53 -13.81 -3.45
C SER A 322 -29.39 -12.98 -2.85
N LEU A 323 -28.16 -13.49 -2.90
CA LEU A 323 -26.99 -12.81 -2.34
C LEU A 323 -26.69 -11.49 -3.06
N ARG A 324 -26.80 -11.45 -4.39
CA ARG A 324 -26.63 -10.23 -5.20
C ARG A 324 -27.65 -9.18 -4.81
N HIS A 325 -28.91 -9.56 -4.59
CA HIS A 325 -29.95 -8.65 -4.13
C HIS A 325 -29.67 -8.13 -2.71
N GLU A 326 -29.23 -9.00 -1.80
CA GLU A 326 -28.85 -8.59 -0.44
C GLU A 326 -27.66 -7.64 -0.44
N ILE A 327 -26.58 -7.94 -1.19
CA ILE A 327 -25.41 -7.07 -1.31
C ILE A 327 -25.78 -5.74 -1.98
N GLY A 328 -26.61 -5.76 -3.03
CA GLY A 328 -27.10 -4.54 -3.68
C GLY A 328 -28.01 -3.67 -2.80
N GLY A 329 -28.60 -4.26 -1.76
CA GLY A 329 -29.40 -3.56 -0.75
C GLY A 329 -28.59 -3.02 0.43
N ILE A 330 -27.28 -3.32 0.51
CA ILE A 330 -26.40 -2.74 1.54
C ILE A 330 -26.20 -1.28 1.21
N ASP A 331 -26.65 -0.41 2.12
CA ASP A 331 -26.26 0.99 2.10
C ASP A 331 -24.85 1.12 2.69
N PRO A 332 -23.82 1.47 1.89
CA PRO A 332 -22.46 1.58 2.36
C PRO A 332 -22.32 2.56 3.53
N GLU A 333 -23.16 3.60 3.62
CA GLU A 333 -23.12 4.59 4.70
C GLU A 333 -23.45 3.99 6.08
N ASN A 334 -24.28 2.93 6.12
CA ASN A 334 -24.67 2.25 7.35
C ASN A 334 -23.74 1.10 7.74
N THR A 335 -22.66 0.89 6.99
CA THR A 335 -21.64 -0.12 7.30
C THR A 335 -20.53 0.48 8.15
N ARG A 336 -19.67 -0.37 8.75
CA ARG A 336 -18.48 0.11 9.46
C ARG A 336 -17.50 0.83 8.53
N TRP A 337 -17.46 0.42 7.26
CA TRP A 337 -16.71 1.13 6.24
C TRP A 337 -17.25 2.56 6.04
N GLY A 338 -18.57 2.71 5.93
CA GLY A 338 -19.22 4.01 5.81
C GLY A 338 -19.02 4.89 7.03
N GLU A 339 -19.12 4.31 8.23
CA GLU A 339 -18.83 5.01 9.49
C GLU A 339 -17.38 5.49 9.53
N ALA A 340 -16.40 4.64 9.24
CA ALA A 340 -14.98 5.00 9.21
C ALA A 340 -14.70 6.09 8.15
N LEU A 341 -15.31 5.98 6.97
CA LEU A 341 -15.18 7.00 5.92
C LEU A 341 -15.80 8.33 6.36
N ARG A 342 -16.99 8.32 6.97
CA ARG A 342 -17.65 9.53 7.47
C ARG A 342 -16.80 10.24 8.52
N ILE A 343 -16.29 9.51 9.51
CA ILE A 343 -15.41 10.08 10.56
C ILE A 343 -14.14 10.67 9.92
N PHE A 344 -13.60 10.01 8.89
CA PHE A 344 -12.48 10.54 8.13
C PHE A 344 -12.84 11.83 7.39
N GLU A 345 -13.95 11.87 6.65
CA GLU A 345 -14.41 13.06 5.91
C GLU A 345 -14.77 14.24 6.83
N GLU A 346 -15.24 13.98 8.05
CA GLU A 346 -15.49 15.03 9.06
C GLU A 346 -14.20 15.66 9.60
N ARG A 347 -13.13 14.86 9.74
CA ARG A 347 -11.85 15.29 10.34
C ARG A 347 -10.85 15.81 9.33
N PHE A 348 -10.76 15.16 8.16
CA PHE A 348 -9.80 15.48 7.10
C PHE A 348 -10.42 16.35 6.02
N THR A 349 -9.59 17.19 5.40
CA THR A 349 -10.01 17.98 4.22
C THR A 349 -9.28 17.47 2.99
N VAL A 350 -10.04 16.86 2.08
CA VAL A 350 -9.55 16.26 0.83
C VAL A 350 -10.38 16.76 -0.37
N PRO A 351 -9.82 16.79 -1.60
CA PRO A 351 -10.47 17.36 -2.78
C PRO A 351 -11.45 16.41 -3.48
N TYR A 352 -11.64 15.20 -2.94
CA TYR A 352 -12.45 14.13 -3.52
C TYR A 352 -13.38 13.53 -2.46
N LYS A 353 -14.46 12.90 -2.93
CA LYS A 353 -15.23 11.93 -2.14
C LYS A 353 -14.84 10.52 -2.54
N MET A 354 -14.99 9.57 -1.63
CA MET A 354 -14.69 8.17 -1.92
C MET A 354 -15.99 7.36 -2.04
N GLN A 355 -16.00 6.40 -2.96
CA GLN A 355 -17.06 5.42 -3.11
C GLN A 355 -16.46 4.06 -3.44
N ILE A 356 -17.21 2.99 -3.24
CA ILE A 356 -16.77 1.64 -3.62
C ILE A 356 -17.19 1.35 -5.06
N ALA A 357 -16.22 0.99 -5.88
CA ALA A 357 -16.48 0.45 -7.21
C ALA A 357 -17.02 -0.98 -7.08
N ASN A 358 -18.11 -1.30 -7.80
CA ASN A 358 -18.66 -2.65 -7.93
C ASN A 358 -18.79 -3.42 -6.60
N GLY A 359 -19.61 -2.91 -5.68
CA GLY A 359 -19.80 -3.48 -4.33
C GLY A 359 -20.02 -5.01 -4.29
N ALA A 360 -20.76 -5.58 -5.25
CA ALA A 360 -20.97 -7.03 -5.35
C ALA A 360 -19.68 -7.83 -5.62
N SER A 361 -18.85 -7.40 -6.58
CA SER A 361 -17.60 -8.09 -6.93
C SER A 361 -16.54 -7.94 -5.83
N ALA A 362 -16.46 -6.74 -5.24
CA ALA A 362 -15.56 -6.40 -4.15
C ALA A 362 -15.80 -7.27 -2.91
N VAL A 363 -17.07 -7.46 -2.55
CA VAL A 363 -17.49 -8.23 -1.38
C VAL A 363 -17.15 -9.72 -1.52
N MET A 364 -17.20 -10.28 -2.72
CA MET A 364 -16.95 -11.71 -2.95
C MET A 364 -15.47 -12.10 -3.02
N GLY A 365 -14.54 -11.13 -2.95
CA GLY A 365 -13.11 -11.39 -3.15
C GLY A 365 -12.76 -11.87 -4.56
N GLU A 366 -13.67 -11.68 -5.53
CA GLU A 366 -13.39 -11.95 -6.95
C GLU A 366 -12.54 -10.84 -7.56
N ASP A 367 -12.71 -9.60 -7.06
CA ASP A 367 -11.84 -8.46 -7.29
C ASP A 367 -11.47 -7.83 -5.94
N VAL A 368 -10.28 -7.22 -5.84
CA VAL A 368 -9.91 -6.43 -4.66
C VAL A 368 -10.86 -5.22 -4.58
N PRO A 369 -11.53 -4.97 -3.44
CA PRO A 369 -12.39 -3.80 -3.29
C PRO A 369 -11.69 -2.52 -3.75
N GLN A 370 -12.15 -1.95 -4.86
CA GLN A 370 -11.55 -0.74 -5.40
C GLN A 370 -12.32 0.46 -4.87
N VAL A 371 -11.58 1.38 -4.24
CA VAL A 371 -12.09 2.70 -3.92
C VAL A 371 -11.97 3.57 -5.17
N GLU A 372 -13.09 4.15 -5.57
CA GLU A 372 -13.21 5.16 -6.60
C GLU A 372 -13.29 6.55 -5.97
N PHE A 373 -12.74 7.52 -6.68
CA PHE A 373 -12.62 8.90 -6.24
C PHE A 373 -13.52 9.78 -7.09
N VAL A 374 -14.47 10.45 -6.44
CA VAL A 374 -15.42 11.36 -7.10
C VAL A 374 -14.96 12.79 -6.86
N PHE A 375 -14.55 13.47 -7.93
CA PHE A 375 -14.20 14.88 -7.92
C PHE A 375 -15.39 15.70 -8.41
N THR A 376 -15.77 16.75 -7.67
CA THR A 376 -16.84 17.66 -8.08
C THR A 376 -16.28 19.04 -8.35
N ARG A 377 -16.48 19.58 -9.56
CA ARG A 377 -16.08 20.94 -9.94
C ARG A 377 -17.16 21.61 -10.78
N ASN A 378 -17.67 22.75 -10.34
CA ASN A 378 -18.71 23.53 -11.03
C ASN A 378 -19.94 22.69 -11.43
N GLY A 379 -20.38 21.79 -10.54
CA GLY A 379 -21.50 20.88 -10.80
C GLY A 379 -21.20 19.69 -11.72
N ARG A 380 -19.99 19.58 -12.27
CA ARG A 380 -19.54 18.37 -12.98
C ARG A 380 -18.89 17.41 -11.99
N GLN A 381 -19.31 16.15 -12.04
CA GLN A 381 -18.68 15.06 -11.32
C GLN A 381 -17.85 14.21 -12.26
N GLN A 382 -16.65 13.84 -11.82
CA GLN A 382 -15.81 12.87 -12.52
C GLN A 382 -15.33 11.83 -11.52
N THR A 383 -15.56 10.56 -11.87
CA THR A 383 -15.10 9.41 -11.10
C THR A 383 -13.79 8.91 -11.69
N VAL A 384 -12.84 8.58 -10.82
CA VAL A 384 -11.49 8.16 -11.18
C VAL A 384 -11.13 6.96 -10.33
N SER A 385 -10.55 5.92 -10.94
CA SER A 385 -10.03 4.78 -10.18
C SER A 385 -8.75 5.15 -9.41
N ARG A 386 -8.38 4.37 -8.41
CA ARG A 386 -7.11 4.57 -7.68
C ARG A 386 -5.89 4.56 -8.60
N GLY A 387 -5.78 3.54 -9.47
CA GLY A 387 -4.66 3.44 -10.41
C GLY A 387 -4.60 4.61 -11.37
N GLU A 388 -5.74 5.10 -11.85
CA GLU A 388 -5.80 6.29 -12.69
C GLU A 388 -5.37 7.54 -11.90
N LEU A 389 -5.81 7.70 -10.66
CA LEU A 389 -5.45 8.83 -9.79
C LEU A 389 -3.96 8.86 -9.47
N GLU A 390 -3.37 7.70 -9.14
CA GLU A 390 -1.93 7.55 -8.92
C GLU A 390 -1.13 7.84 -10.18
N SER A 391 -1.58 7.36 -11.34
CA SER A 391 -0.89 7.61 -12.62
C SER A 391 -0.91 9.07 -13.07
N LYS A 392 -1.97 9.81 -12.70
CA LYS A 392 -2.12 11.24 -13.01
C LYS A 392 -1.21 12.12 -12.15
N ASP A 393 -0.75 11.62 -11.00
CA ASP A 393 0.12 12.32 -10.05
C ASP A 393 -0.39 13.73 -9.66
N THR A 394 -1.71 13.91 -9.60
CA THR A 394 -2.33 15.23 -9.35
C THR A 394 -2.50 15.58 -7.88
N LEU A 395 -2.36 14.59 -6.98
CA LEU A 395 -2.50 14.80 -5.54
C LEU A 395 -1.22 15.38 -4.94
N SER A 396 -1.36 16.37 -4.06
CA SER A 396 -0.30 16.85 -3.18
C SER A 396 0.18 15.74 -2.24
N GLN A 397 1.37 15.91 -1.66
CA GLN A 397 1.92 14.95 -0.70
C GLN A 397 1.00 14.77 0.53
N GLY A 398 0.36 15.84 1.01
CA GLY A 398 -0.61 15.78 2.10
C GLY A 398 -1.82 14.90 1.75
N GLU A 399 -2.38 15.06 0.56
CA GLU A 399 -3.55 14.28 0.11
C GLU A 399 -3.21 12.79 -0.10
N LYS A 400 -2.01 12.48 -0.60
CA LYS A 400 -1.53 11.10 -0.70
C LYS A 400 -1.37 10.47 0.69
N ARG A 401 -0.82 11.20 1.66
CA ARG A 401 -0.68 10.73 3.04
C ARG A 401 -2.05 10.56 3.71
N SER A 402 -3.03 11.43 3.44
CA SER A 402 -4.42 11.26 3.91
C SER A 402 -5.04 9.96 3.40
N LEU A 403 -4.85 9.62 2.11
CA LEU A 403 -5.34 8.36 1.54
C LEU A 403 -4.66 7.14 2.18
N TYR A 404 -3.36 7.21 2.41
CA TYR A 404 -2.62 6.18 3.15
C TYR A 404 -3.21 5.97 4.54
N LEU A 405 -3.44 7.06 5.29
CA LEU A 405 -4.01 7.01 6.63
C LEU A 405 -5.42 6.41 6.66
N LEU A 406 -6.27 6.70 5.67
CA LEU A 406 -7.59 6.07 5.59
C LEU A 406 -7.50 4.55 5.51
N ASN A 407 -6.56 4.01 4.71
CA ASN A 407 -6.38 2.56 4.61
C ASN A 407 -5.93 1.97 5.96
N ILE A 408 -5.06 2.67 6.70
CA ILE A 408 -4.69 2.27 8.06
C ILE A 408 -5.90 2.29 8.99
N ILE A 409 -6.75 3.32 8.90
CA ILE A 409 -7.97 3.43 9.71
C ILE A 409 -8.86 2.19 9.47
N PHE A 410 -9.02 1.74 8.23
CA PHE A 410 -9.77 0.50 7.95
C PHE A 410 -9.18 -0.73 8.63
N ASP A 411 -7.84 -0.89 8.62
CA ASP A 411 -7.20 -2.01 9.29
C ASP A 411 -7.34 -1.93 10.82
N ILE A 412 -7.25 -0.72 11.39
CA ILE A 412 -7.46 -0.50 12.83
C ILE A 412 -8.91 -0.79 13.23
N GLU A 413 -9.90 -0.36 12.44
CA GLU A 413 -11.32 -0.61 12.74
C GLU A 413 -11.68 -2.09 12.65
N LYS A 414 -11.10 -2.82 11.69
CA LYS A 414 -11.23 -4.29 11.68
C LYS A 414 -10.53 -4.91 12.89
N MET A 415 -9.32 -4.46 13.23
CA MET A 415 -8.60 -4.99 14.38
C MET A 415 -9.35 -4.78 15.70
N LYS A 416 -9.95 -3.60 15.90
CA LYS A 416 -10.84 -3.33 17.05
C LYS A 416 -12.01 -4.31 17.08
N LYS A 417 -12.60 -4.63 15.93
CA LYS A 417 -13.68 -5.65 15.83
C LYS A 417 -13.20 -7.02 16.26
N ASP A 418 -12.08 -7.48 15.70
CA ASP A 418 -11.57 -8.83 15.91
C ASP A 418 -11.10 -9.06 17.35
N LEU A 419 -10.63 -8.00 18.01
CA LEU A 419 -10.21 -8.03 19.41
C LEU A 419 -11.35 -7.75 20.40
N ALA A 420 -12.51 -7.31 19.94
CA ALA A 420 -13.64 -6.97 20.80
C ALA A 420 -14.06 -8.19 21.65
N GLY A 421 -14.13 -8.02 22.96
CA GLY A 421 -14.46 -9.09 23.90
C GLY A 421 -13.31 -10.06 24.20
N THR A 422 -12.13 -9.85 23.64
CA THR A 422 -10.91 -10.60 23.98
C THR A 422 -10.04 -9.82 24.96
N ASP A 423 -9.13 -10.52 25.66
CA ASP A 423 -8.07 -9.93 26.48
C ASP A 423 -6.72 -9.87 25.75
N LYS A 424 -6.74 -10.14 24.45
CA LYS A 424 -5.53 -10.09 23.63
C LYS A 424 -5.13 -8.65 23.39
N GLU A 425 -3.88 -8.31 23.70
CA GLU A 425 -3.31 -6.99 23.45
C GLU A 425 -2.45 -6.98 22.17
N VAL A 426 -2.36 -5.82 21.52
CA VAL A 426 -1.54 -5.58 20.33
C VAL A 426 -0.75 -4.29 20.51
N LEU A 427 0.54 -4.35 20.21
CA LEU A 427 1.46 -3.22 20.20
C LEU A 427 1.41 -2.49 18.84
N LEU A 428 1.02 -1.23 18.86
CA LEU A 428 1.02 -0.33 17.72
C LEU A 428 2.29 0.51 17.73
N ILE A 429 3.14 0.39 16.70
CA ILE A 429 4.34 1.22 16.53
C ILE A 429 4.02 2.30 15.50
N VAL A 430 3.97 3.57 15.90
CA VAL A 430 3.61 4.70 15.03
C VAL A 430 4.85 5.54 14.72
N ASP A 431 5.30 5.52 13.46
CA ASP A 431 6.51 6.20 12.99
C ASP A 431 6.17 7.48 12.22
N ASP A 432 6.40 8.65 12.83
CA ASP A 432 6.38 9.96 12.15
C ASP A 432 5.12 10.24 11.30
N ILE A 433 3.97 9.72 11.72
CA ILE A 433 2.71 9.72 10.94
C ILE A 433 2.18 11.14 10.63
N ALA A 434 2.56 12.14 11.43
CA ALA A 434 2.10 13.52 11.32
C ALA A 434 3.07 14.45 10.57
N ASP A 435 4.17 13.90 10.05
CA ASP A 435 5.11 14.66 9.24
C ASP A 435 4.42 15.27 8.00
N SER A 436 4.88 16.43 7.55
CA SER A 436 4.41 17.15 6.35
C SER A 436 2.89 17.45 6.24
N PHE A 437 2.09 17.21 7.27
CA PHE A 437 0.68 17.61 7.29
C PHE A 437 0.50 19.07 7.72
N ASP A 438 -0.54 19.73 7.20
CA ASP A 438 -0.98 21.01 7.73
C ASP A 438 -1.49 20.87 9.18
N TYR A 439 -1.66 22.00 9.87
CA TYR A 439 -2.08 21.99 11.27
C TYR A 439 -3.42 21.29 11.49
N LYS A 440 -4.42 21.49 10.62
CA LYS A 440 -5.75 20.89 10.79
C LYS A 440 -5.68 19.37 10.72
N ASN A 441 -5.00 18.85 9.70
CA ASN A 441 -4.82 17.42 9.50
C ASN A 441 -3.94 16.79 10.61
N LYS A 442 -2.97 17.53 11.17
CA LYS A 442 -2.23 17.08 12.36
C LYS A 442 -3.14 16.86 13.56
N TYR A 443 -4.09 17.76 13.83
CA TYR A 443 -5.06 17.57 14.92
C TYR A 443 -5.98 16.36 14.67
N ALA A 444 -6.41 16.13 13.41
CA ALA A 444 -7.19 14.95 13.06
C ALA A 444 -6.44 13.64 13.40
N ILE A 445 -5.13 13.57 13.12
CA ILE A 445 -4.29 12.42 13.50
C ILE A 445 -4.24 12.25 15.01
N VAL A 446 -4.09 13.34 15.77
CA VAL A 446 -4.09 13.28 17.24
C VAL A 446 -5.40 12.69 17.78
N GLU A 447 -6.56 13.02 17.20
CA GLU A 447 -7.85 12.40 17.60
C GLU A 447 -7.86 10.89 17.35
N TYR A 448 -7.42 10.45 16.18
CA TYR A 448 -7.38 9.03 15.86
C TYR A 448 -6.43 8.26 16.81
N LEU A 449 -5.27 8.83 17.11
CA LEU A 449 -4.34 8.26 18.07
C LEU A 449 -4.93 8.25 19.50
N TYR A 450 -5.72 9.26 19.86
CA TYR A 450 -6.41 9.30 21.16
C TYR A 450 -7.47 8.21 21.26
N GLU A 451 -8.25 7.97 20.21
CA GLU A 451 -9.21 6.86 20.15
C GLU A 451 -8.52 5.50 20.24
N MET A 452 -7.38 5.34 19.55
CA MET A 452 -6.56 4.13 19.65
C MET A 452 -6.01 3.95 21.06
N ALA A 453 -5.54 5.03 21.71
CA ALA A 453 -5.03 5.00 23.08
C ALA A 453 -6.09 4.54 24.10
N ASN A 454 -7.36 4.89 23.88
CA ASN A 454 -8.47 4.50 24.74
C ASN A 454 -9.01 3.08 24.46
N CYS A 455 -8.47 2.37 23.46
CA CYS A 455 -8.82 0.98 23.22
C CYS A 455 -8.04 0.06 24.16
N LYS A 456 -8.74 -0.69 25.03
CA LYS A 456 -8.11 -1.57 26.04
C LYS A 456 -7.07 -2.55 25.45
N ASN A 457 -7.31 -3.01 24.22
CA ASN A 457 -6.50 -4.01 23.53
C ASN A 457 -5.26 -3.40 22.85
N PHE A 458 -5.09 -2.08 22.81
CA PHE A 458 -3.97 -1.43 22.13
C PHE A 458 -2.97 -0.84 23.11
N LYS A 459 -1.69 -1.08 22.85
CA LYS A 459 -0.56 -0.37 23.44
C LYS A 459 0.16 0.40 22.35
N LEU A 460 0.47 1.67 22.53
CA LEU A 460 1.04 2.52 21.49
C LEU A 460 2.45 2.96 21.86
N ILE A 461 3.38 2.85 20.91
CA ILE A 461 4.64 3.58 20.93
C ILE A 461 4.61 4.58 19.79
N ILE A 462 4.53 5.87 20.12
CA ILE A 462 4.43 6.97 19.15
C ILE A 462 5.79 7.64 18.99
N LEU A 463 6.36 7.55 17.80
CA LEU A 463 7.66 8.11 17.45
C LEU A 463 7.45 9.40 16.64
N SER A 464 8.08 10.50 17.06
CA SER A 464 7.99 11.77 16.34
C SER A 464 9.31 12.55 16.35
N HIS A 465 9.70 13.14 15.22
CA HIS A 465 10.71 14.22 15.17
C HIS A 465 10.11 15.61 15.32
N ASN A 466 8.80 15.74 15.20
CA ASN A 466 8.11 17.01 15.36
C ASN A 466 7.78 17.20 16.85
N PHE A 467 8.47 18.13 17.50
CA PHE A 467 8.33 18.38 18.93
C PHE A 467 6.94 18.94 19.28
N ASP A 468 6.37 19.80 18.44
CA ASP A 468 5.02 20.33 18.67
C ASP A 468 3.95 19.24 18.61
N PHE A 469 4.07 18.30 17.67
CA PHE A 469 3.19 17.13 17.61
C PHE A 469 3.38 16.24 18.85
N TYR A 470 4.63 15.94 19.22
CA TYR A 470 4.95 15.17 20.43
C TYR A 470 4.35 15.80 21.69
N ARG A 471 4.54 17.12 21.89
CA ARG A 471 3.97 17.87 23.02
C ARG A 471 2.43 17.88 23.00
N THR A 472 1.84 17.97 21.81
CA THR A 472 0.38 17.93 21.66
C THR A 472 -0.17 16.57 22.06
N VAL A 473 0.45 15.47 21.61
CA VAL A 473 0.06 14.10 21.97
C VAL A 473 0.21 13.88 23.47
N THR A 474 1.39 14.16 24.02
CA THR A 474 1.70 13.91 25.44
C THR A 474 0.79 14.69 26.40
N SER A 475 0.55 15.98 26.09
CA SER A 475 -0.33 16.84 26.89
C SER A 475 -1.80 16.43 26.77
N ARG A 476 -2.29 16.23 25.55
CA ARG A 476 -3.70 15.94 25.30
C ARG A 476 -4.13 14.57 25.81
N PHE A 477 -3.20 13.61 25.83
CA PHE A 477 -3.45 12.27 26.34
C PHE A 477 -3.23 12.19 27.86
N GLY A 478 -2.68 13.24 28.47
CA GLY A 478 -2.36 13.27 29.89
C GLY A 478 -1.28 12.25 30.27
N LEU A 479 -0.27 12.04 29.41
CA LEU A 479 0.71 10.97 29.64
C LEU A 479 1.54 11.22 30.91
N PRO A 480 1.79 10.18 31.72
CA PRO A 480 2.67 10.27 32.88
C PRO A 480 4.13 10.49 32.46
N ARG A 481 4.97 10.96 33.40
CA ARG A 481 6.38 11.30 33.14
C ARG A 481 7.18 10.15 32.52
N CYS A 482 7.00 8.93 33.05
CA CYS A 482 7.69 7.72 32.59
C CYS A 482 7.37 7.35 31.13
N ALA A 483 6.27 7.87 30.59
CA ALA A 483 5.82 7.61 29.22
C ALA A 483 6.20 8.72 28.22
N ARG A 484 6.99 9.71 28.66
CA ARG A 484 7.46 10.85 27.87
C ARG A 484 8.97 10.77 27.72
N LEU A 485 9.43 10.22 26.60
CA LEU A 485 10.84 9.86 26.39
C LEU A 485 11.47 10.66 25.25
N HIS A 486 12.73 11.01 25.41
CA HIS A 486 13.60 11.59 24.40
C HIS A 486 14.70 10.59 24.03
N ALA A 487 14.94 10.41 22.74
CA ALA A 487 16.01 9.57 22.24
C ALA A 487 17.25 10.42 21.92
N GLU A 488 18.39 9.96 22.43
CA GLU A 488 19.70 10.60 22.27
C GLU A 488 20.74 9.57 21.84
N LEU A 489 21.82 10.04 21.21
CA LEU A 489 22.97 9.21 20.89
C LEU A 489 24.07 9.48 21.92
N ASP A 490 24.49 8.44 22.64
CA ASP A 490 25.57 8.51 23.62
C ASP A 490 26.60 7.42 23.30
N ASN A 491 27.83 7.82 23.01
CA ASN A 491 28.93 6.93 22.62
C ASN A 491 28.59 5.90 21.53
N GLY A 492 27.73 6.28 20.57
CA GLY A 492 27.31 5.41 19.46
C GLY A 492 26.12 4.50 19.78
N GLU A 493 25.58 4.55 21.01
CA GLU A 493 24.37 3.85 21.40
C GLU A 493 23.18 4.80 21.53
N VAL A 494 22.00 4.34 21.11
CA VAL A 494 20.75 5.07 21.31
C VAL A 494 20.23 4.81 22.73
N ILE A 495 20.06 5.88 23.50
CA ILE A 495 19.54 5.87 24.87
C ILE A 495 18.21 6.64 24.90
N LEU A 496 17.26 6.14 25.67
CA LEU A 496 15.99 6.81 25.96
C LEU A 496 16.05 7.43 27.36
N ARG A 497 15.82 8.74 27.46
CA ARG A 497 15.75 9.47 28.72
C ARG A 497 14.37 10.08 28.91
N GLU A 498 13.89 10.15 30.15
CA GLU A 498 12.67 10.91 30.44
C GLU A 498 12.83 12.38 30.06
N GLU A 499 11.79 12.96 29.48
CA GLU A 499 11.75 14.38 29.17
C GLU A 499 11.94 15.21 30.44
N TYR A 500 12.93 16.10 30.43
CA TYR A 500 13.26 16.94 31.57
C TYR A 500 12.13 17.95 31.86
N TYR A 501 11.78 18.77 30.86
CA TYR A 501 10.73 19.78 30.94
C TYR A 501 9.37 19.22 30.53
N GLN A 502 8.56 18.81 31.51
CA GLN A 502 7.22 18.26 31.28
C GLN A 502 6.14 19.33 31.02
N ASN A 503 6.49 20.59 31.30
CA ASN A 503 5.69 21.79 31.11
C ASN A 503 6.53 22.85 30.36
N ASN A 504 5.96 24.01 30.07
CA ASN A 504 6.69 25.08 29.39
C ASN A 504 7.96 25.48 30.18
N PRO A 505 9.17 25.37 29.59
CA PRO A 505 10.43 25.72 30.27
C PRO A 505 10.45 27.16 30.79
N ILE A 506 9.77 28.08 30.09
CA ILE A 506 9.70 29.50 30.47
C ILE A 506 9.07 29.70 31.84
N ASP A 507 8.07 28.88 32.21
CA ASP A 507 7.44 28.98 33.54
C ASP A 507 8.45 28.61 34.63
N HIS A 508 9.22 27.53 34.42
CA HIS A 508 10.30 27.13 35.34
C HIS A 508 11.37 28.22 35.47
N TRP A 509 11.80 28.82 34.35
CA TRP A 509 12.82 29.88 34.34
C TRP A 509 12.33 31.15 35.03
N LYS A 510 11.05 31.50 34.89
CA LYS A 510 10.42 32.64 35.58
C LYS A 510 10.27 32.42 37.09
N ASP A 511 10.05 31.18 37.52
CA ASP A 511 9.96 30.83 38.94
C ASP A 511 11.35 30.68 39.59
N ASN A 512 12.40 30.44 38.80
CA ASN A 512 13.76 30.19 39.27
C ASN A 512 14.79 31.03 38.51
N MET A 513 14.78 32.35 38.69
CA MET A 513 15.63 33.29 37.92
C MET A 513 17.12 33.27 38.34
N THR A 514 17.80 32.14 38.11
CA THR A 514 19.27 32.04 38.16
C THR A 514 19.90 32.75 36.97
N LEU A 515 21.23 32.98 37.00
CA LEU A 515 21.96 33.61 35.90
C LEU A 515 21.64 32.97 34.53
N THR A 516 21.70 31.63 34.46
CA THR A 516 21.41 30.86 33.24
C THR A 516 19.99 31.12 32.73
N HIS A 517 19.00 31.05 33.62
CA HIS A 517 17.59 31.22 33.27
C HIS A 517 17.26 32.66 32.85
N VAL A 518 17.82 33.65 33.55
CA VAL A 518 17.65 35.08 33.21
C VAL A 518 18.19 35.36 31.81
N VAL A 519 19.39 34.87 31.49
CA VAL A 519 19.96 35.07 30.14
C VAL A 519 19.15 34.32 29.08
N ALA A 520 18.73 33.09 29.35
CA ALA A 520 17.91 32.30 28.42
C ALA A 520 16.52 32.90 28.15
N LEU A 521 15.98 33.72 29.06
CA LEU A 521 14.71 34.41 28.90
C LEU A 521 14.77 35.61 27.93
N ILE A 522 15.96 36.18 27.66
CA ILE A 522 16.12 37.39 26.83
C ILE A 522 15.37 37.30 25.50
N PRO A 523 15.50 36.24 24.67
CA PRO A 523 14.78 36.14 23.41
C PRO A 523 13.26 36.00 23.60
N ALA A 524 12.82 35.28 24.64
CA ALA A 524 11.41 35.04 24.90
C ALA A 524 10.69 36.34 25.29
N VAL A 525 11.28 37.11 26.20
CA VAL A 525 10.77 38.40 26.65
C VAL A 525 10.79 39.41 25.52
N ARG A 526 11.85 39.43 24.71
CA ARG A 526 11.92 40.27 23.50
C ARG A 526 10.73 40.01 22.56
N ASN A 527 10.41 38.76 22.27
CA ASN A 527 9.27 38.45 21.40
C ASN A 527 7.93 38.81 22.04
N LEU A 528 7.80 38.59 23.35
CA LEU A 528 6.59 38.97 24.07
C LEU A 528 6.34 40.47 23.91
N ILE A 529 7.40 41.29 24.04
CA ILE A 529 7.32 42.74 23.82
C ILE A 529 6.99 43.05 22.36
N GLU A 530 7.62 42.37 21.38
CA GLU A 530 7.29 42.53 19.96
C GLU A 530 5.79 42.32 19.68
N TYR A 531 5.20 41.26 20.25
CA TYR A 531 3.79 40.91 20.03
C TYR A 531 2.82 41.82 20.78
N THR A 532 3.20 42.34 21.94
CA THR A 532 2.30 43.11 22.82
C THR A 532 2.44 44.62 22.65
N LYS A 533 3.65 45.10 22.38
CA LYS A 533 4.01 46.53 22.36
C LYS A 533 4.65 46.98 21.04
N GLY A 534 5.04 46.05 20.16
CA GLY A 534 5.64 46.35 18.85
C GLY A 534 7.15 46.56 18.88
N LYS A 535 7.74 46.74 17.69
CA LYS A 535 9.20 46.83 17.47
C LYS A 535 9.82 48.18 17.82
N ASP A 536 9.01 49.23 17.92
CA ASP A 536 9.48 50.58 18.25
C ASP A 536 9.63 50.80 19.76
N ASN A 537 9.35 49.78 20.57
CA ASN A 537 9.47 49.83 22.02
C ASN A 537 10.95 49.83 22.47
N GLU A 538 11.28 50.67 23.45
CA GLU A 538 12.64 50.80 23.97
C GLU A 538 13.17 49.50 24.60
N ASP A 539 12.34 48.78 25.37
CA ASP A 539 12.72 47.50 25.97
C ASP A 539 13.00 46.44 24.87
N TYR A 540 12.21 46.43 23.78
CA TYR A 540 12.48 45.56 22.63
C TYR A 540 13.81 45.90 21.97
N SER A 541 14.11 47.19 21.80
CA SER A 541 15.38 47.64 21.23
C SER A 541 16.55 47.21 22.10
N GLU A 542 16.47 47.42 23.42
CA GLU A 542 17.52 47.08 24.38
C GLU A 542 17.80 45.58 24.45
N LEU A 543 16.74 44.74 24.52
CA LEU A 543 16.91 43.28 24.45
C LEU A 543 17.43 42.81 23.08
N THR A 544 17.08 43.51 21.99
CA THR A 544 17.65 43.22 20.67
C THR A 544 19.15 43.54 20.64
N LYS A 545 19.60 44.62 21.28
CA LYS A 545 21.04 44.92 21.40
C LYS A 545 21.77 43.79 22.12
N LEU A 546 21.22 43.22 23.20
CA LEU A 546 21.82 42.07 23.89
C LEU A 546 21.99 40.81 23.01
N LEU A 547 21.18 40.65 21.96
CA LEU A 547 21.28 39.53 21.03
C LEU A 547 22.29 39.76 19.90
N HIS A 548 22.93 40.93 19.82
CA HIS A 548 23.91 41.29 18.79
C HIS A 548 25.14 41.96 19.41
N SER A 549 26.31 41.81 18.80
CA SER A 549 27.49 42.58 19.20
C SER A 549 27.39 43.99 18.63
N LYS A 550 26.87 44.97 19.39
CA LYS A 550 26.81 46.40 19.04
C LYS A 550 27.74 47.19 19.96
N ARG A 551 28.10 48.42 19.58
CA ARG A 551 28.98 49.30 20.39
C ARG A 551 28.46 49.53 21.82
N GLU A 552 27.14 49.60 21.97
CA GLU A 552 26.46 49.82 23.25
C GLU A 552 26.22 48.54 24.06
N THR A 553 26.36 47.34 23.46
CA THR A 553 25.98 46.06 24.10
C THR A 553 26.79 45.78 25.35
N SER A 554 28.08 46.17 25.38
CA SER A 554 28.98 45.93 26.52
C SER A 554 28.63 46.72 27.78
N GLY A 555 27.83 47.79 27.66
CA GLY A 555 27.42 48.62 28.78
C GLY A 555 26.13 48.18 29.47
N ILE A 556 25.42 47.18 28.94
CA ILE A 556 24.13 46.75 29.47
C ILE A 556 24.34 45.80 30.66
N THR A 557 23.81 46.17 31.83
CA THR A 557 23.96 45.42 33.08
C THR A 557 22.70 44.65 33.45
N PHE A 558 22.82 43.69 34.39
CA PHE A 558 21.67 42.94 34.90
C PHE A 558 20.60 43.83 35.54
N GLN A 559 20.94 45.02 36.03
CA GLN A 559 19.97 46.01 36.50
C GLN A 559 18.99 46.40 35.38
N SER A 560 19.46 46.64 34.15
CA SER A 560 18.60 46.93 33.00
C SER A 560 17.63 45.77 32.71
N LEU A 561 18.11 44.52 32.77
CA LEU A 561 17.25 43.34 32.59
C LEU A 561 16.22 43.20 33.71
N LYS A 562 16.62 43.48 34.95
CA LYS A 562 15.73 43.44 36.11
C LYS A 562 14.55 44.38 35.91
N ASP A 563 14.83 45.61 35.49
CA ASP A 563 13.81 46.63 35.25
C ASP A 563 12.90 46.26 34.06
N ILE A 564 13.49 45.71 32.98
CA ILE A 564 12.71 45.23 31.82
C ILE A 564 11.80 44.07 32.23
N TYR A 565 12.28 43.12 33.03
CA TYR A 565 11.52 41.94 33.42
C TYR A 565 10.40 42.32 34.41
N GLU A 566 10.66 43.25 35.33
CA GLU A 566 9.63 43.79 36.20
C GLU A 566 8.50 44.45 35.38
N ARG A 567 8.85 45.30 34.40
CA ARG A 567 7.86 45.98 33.54
C ARG A 567 7.05 45.06 32.64
N ASN A 568 7.63 43.95 32.17
CA ASN A 568 7.05 43.12 31.10
C ASN A 568 6.55 41.75 31.58
N LEU A 569 7.12 41.19 32.64
CA LEU A 569 6.73 39.92 33.24
C LEU A 569 6.08 40.08 34.61
N GLY A 570 6.21 41.26 35.25
CA GLY A 570 5.79 41.48 36.64
C GLY A 570 6.60 40.67 37.65
N ARG A 571 7.81 40.25 37.28
CA ARG A 571 8.73 39.46 38.11
C ARG A 571 10.18 39.78 37.77
N SER A 572 11.01 39.90 38.80
CA SER A 572 12.43 40.21 38.66
C SER A 572 13.28 39.64 39.82
N ASP A 573 12.84 38.50 40.37
CA ASP A 573 13.42 37.84 41.55
C ASP A 573 14.74 37.12 41.23
N PHE A 574 15.77 37.89 40.85
CA PHE A 574 17.07 37.36 40.45
C PHE A 574 17.79 36.68 41.62
N ILE A 575 18.23 35.43 41.41
CA ILE A 575 18.86 34.60 42.43
C ILE A 575 20.37 34.61 42.27
N ASN A 576 21.09 35.12 43.27
CA ASN A 576 22.56 35.15 43.32
C ASN A 576 23.20 35.88 42.12
N ILE A 577 22.56 36.89 41.56
CA ILE A 577 23.07 37.71 40.46
C ILE A 577 23.48 39.08 40.99
N ASN A 578 24.72 39.50 40.71
CA ASN A 578 25.12 40.89 40.90
C ASN A 578 24.55 41.75 39.77
N ILE A 579 23.67 42.68 40.12
CA ILE A 579 22.93 43.53 39.17
C ILE A 579 23.84 44.50 38.40
N ASP A 580 25.01 44.85 38.94
CA ASP A 580 25.94 45.78 38.30
C ASP A 580 26.84 45.10 37.25
N THR A 581 26.83 43.76 37.19
CA THR A 581 27.67 43.00 36.25
C THR A 581 27.18 43.19 34.81
N PRO A 582 28.08 43.42 33.84
CA PRO A 582 27.74 43.42 32.41
C PRO A 582 27.21 42.05 31.96
N ILE A 583 26.09 42.04 31.24
CA ILE A 583 25.42 40.79 30.83
C ILE A 583 26.25 40.00 29.82
N VAL A 584 27.02 40.68 28.97
CA VAL A 584 27.86 40.06 27.94
C VAL A 584 28.91 39.15 28.55
N GLU A 585 29.53 39.56 29.65
CA GLU A 585 30.52 38.76 30.38
C GLU A 585 29.88 37.47 30.90
N ALA A 586 28.69 37.58 31.49
CA ALA A 586 27.93 36.43 31.97
C ALA A 586 27.49 35.47 30.85
N ILE A 587 27.17 35.98 29.65
CA ILE A 587 26.88 35.15 28.46
C ILE A 587 28.12 34.34 28.07
N TYR A 588 29.30 34.97 28.02
CA TYR A 588 30.55 34.29 27.65
C TYR A 588 30.99 33.27 28.70
N GLU A 589 30.99 33.65 29.99
CA GLU A 589 31.30 32.71 31.07
C GLU A 589 30.30 31.55 31.11
N GLY A 590 29.02 31.84 30.90
CA GLY A 590 27.97 30.83 30.83
C GLY A 590 28.22 29.84 29.69
N ALA A 591 28.61 30.33 28.51
CA ALA A 591 28.90 29.51 27.35
C ALA A 591 30.14 28.63 27.52
N GLU A 592 31.21 29.14 28.14
CA GLU A 592 32.45 28.38 28.39
C GLU A 592 32.27 27.22 29.38
N ARG A 593 31.25 27.29 30.26
CA ARG A 593 30.93 26.23 31.23
C ARG A 593 30.07 25.10 30.65
N ILE A 594 29.57 25.23 29.42
CA ILE A 594 28.69 24.23 28.80
C ILE A 594 29.50 23.02 28.38
N THR A 595 29.08 21.85 28.83
CA THR A 595 29.60 20.55 28.39
C THR A 595 28.56 19.82 27.55
N ILE A 596 28.98 18.78 26.82
CA ILE A 596 28.08 17.91 26.05
C ILE A 596 27.00 17.28 26.98
N GLU A 597 27.35 17.03 28.23
CA GLU A 597 26.48 16.45 29.26
C GLU A 597 25.41 17.43 29.79
N ASN A 598 25.64 18.75 29.70
CA ASN A 598 24.71 19.80 30.16
C ASN A 598 24.02 20.49 28.97
N SER A 599 23.28 19.72 28.17
CA SER A 599 22.69 20.17 26.89
C SER A 599 21.22 20.63 26.98
N LEU A 600 20.78 21.09 28.16
CA LEU A 600 19.43 21.65 28.34
C LEU A 600 19.23 22.92 27.51
N LEU A 601 17.95 23.26 27.28
CA LEU A 601 17.56 24.34 26.36
C LEU A 601 18.16 25.70 26.73
N GLU A 602 18.19 26.05 28.01
CA GLU A 602 18.75 27.31 28.51
C GLU A 602 20.25 27.46 28.16
N TYR A 603 21.04 26.39 28.27
CA TYR A 603 22.45 26.39 27.91
C TYR A 603 22.63 26.56 26.40
N LYS A 604 21.83 25.86 25.59
CA LYS A 604 21.86 25.99 24.13
C LYS A 604 21.54 27.42 23.66
N ILE A 605 20.61 28.11 24.32
CA ILE A 605 20.30 29.52 24.03
C ILE A 605 21.51 30.41 24.34
N ILE A 606 22.12 30.24 25.52
CA ILE A 606 23.30 31.01 25.92
C ILE A 606 24.45 30.81 24.93
N LEU A 607 24.72 29.55 24.56
CA LEU A 607 25.74 29.20 23.58
C LEU A 607 25.46 29.86 22.22
N ALA A 608 24.20 29.83 21.75
CA ALA A 608 23.82 30.45 20.48
C ALA A 608 24.01 31.97 20.49
N ILE A 609 23.71 32.64 21.60
CA ILE A 609 23.96 34.08 21.76
C ILE A 609 25.47 34.36 21.76
N ALA A 610 26.25 33.61 22.53
CA ALA A 610 27.70 33.78 22.65
C ALA A 610 28.42 33.56 21.30
N ILE A 611 28.12 32.46 20.60
CA ILE A 611 28.72 32.14 19.29
C ILE A 611 28.37 33.23 18.27
N ARG A 612 27.13 33.73 18.29
CA ARG A 612 26.74 34.86 17.43
C ARG A 612 27.58 36.10 17.71
N HIS A 613 27.71 36.50 18.96
CA HIS A 613 28.52 37.68 19.31
C HIS A 613 29.96 37.52 18.83
N LYS A 614 30.58 36.35 19.07
CA LYS A 614 31.95 36.07 18.60
C LYS A 614 32.08 36.07 17.08
N ALA A 615 31.10 35.53 16.36
CA ALA A 615 31.08 35.59 14.90
C ALA A 615 30.95 37.02 14.39
N GLU A 616 30.07 37.84 14.99
CA GLU A 616 29.90 39.25 14.62
C GLU A 616 31.16 40.08 14.93
N GLU A 617 31.76 39.91 16.12
CA GLU A 617 33.04 40.54 16.50
C GLU A 617 34.15 40.20 15.48
N TYR A 618 34.25 38.92 15.11
CA TYR A 618 35.24 38.45 14.14
C TYR A 618 35.04 39.06 12.75
N MET A 619 33.81 39.02 12.23
CA MET A 619 33.48 39.56 10.90
C MET A 619 33.71 41.07 10.84
N LYS A 620 33.32 41.83 11.88
CA LYS A 620 33.55 43.27 11.96
C LYS A 620 35.02 43.62 11.93
N ARG A 621 35.83 42.97 12.77
CA ARG A 621 37.30 43.16 12.79
C ARG A 621 37.92 42.90 11.41
N LYS A 622 37.49 41.84 10.73
CA LYS A 622 38.00 41.50 9.39
C LYS A 622 37.60 42.51 8.33
N LEU A 623 36.41 43.09 8.43
CA LEU A 623 35.98 44.18 7.55
C LEU A 623 36.73 45.48 7.83
N GLU A 624 37.02 45.80 9.10
CA GLU A 624 37.85 46.96 9.48
C GLU A 624 39.28 46.85 8.93
N GLU A 625 39.84 45.63 8.89
CA GLU A 625 41.14 45.34 8.27
C GLU A 625 41.12 45.37 6.73
N TYR A 626 39.93 45.33 6.11
CA TYR A 626 39.78 45.24 4.66
C TYR A 626 39.70 46.63 4.02
N SER A 627 40.65 46.91 3.12
CA SER A 627 40.78 48.19 2.42
C SER A 627 40.08 48.26 1.05
N GLY A 628 39.40 47.19 0.63
CA GLY A 628 38.68 47.15 -0.65
C GLY A 628 37.27 47.74 -0.56
N GLN A 629 36.57 47.74 -1.69
CA GLN A 629 35.16 48.11 -1.72
C GLN A 629 34.28 46.93 -1.34
N ILE A 630 33.22 47.21 -0.59
CA ILE A 630 32.16 46.26 -0.23
C ILE A 630 30.89 46.67 -0.96
N SER A 631 30.17 45.69 -1.49
CA SER A 631 28.85 45.86 -2.07
C SER A 631 27.77 45.41 -1.09
N TRP A 632 26.69 46.19 -0.94
CA TRP A 632 25.54 45.84 -0.10
C TRP A 632 24.21 46.32 -0.71
N GLY A 633 23.09 45.99 -0.06
CA GLY A 633 21.75 46.28 -0.56
C GLY A 633 21.21 45.24 -1.55
N ARG A 634 19.95 45.39 -1.99
CA ARG A 634 19.30 44.41 -2.88
C ARG A 634 20.06 44.33 -4.22
N ARG A 635 20.68 43.18 -4.50
CA ARG A 635 21.51 42.92 -5.69
C ARG A 635 22.74 43.85 -5.80
N GLY A 636 23.28 44.33 -4.68
CA GLY A 636 24.48 45.18 -4.68
C GLY A 636 24.21 46.61 -5.17
N SER A 637 23.05 47.17 -4.77
CA SER A 637 22.63 48.52 -5.16
C SER A 637 23.53 49.63 -4.57
N GLU A 638 24.32 49.31 -3.55
CA GLU A 638 25.20 50.24 -2.84
C GLU A 638 26.62 49.67 -2.81
N ASN A 639 27.63 50.54 -2.97
CA ASN A 639 29.04 50.18 -2.89
C ASN A 639 29.79 51.28 -2.15
N GLY A 640 30.77 50.89 -1.32
CA GLY A 640 31.58 51.84 -0.58
C GLY A 640 32.67 51.16 0.23
N SER A 641 33.28 51.92 1.12
CA SER A 641 34.28 51.42 2.06
C SER A 641 33.66 50.53 3.14
N SER A 642 34.48 49.67 3.75
CA SER A 642 34.08 48.86 4.90
C SER A 642 33.53 49.71 6.05
N GLN A 643 34.07 50.92 6.27
CA GLN A 643 33.60 51.82 7.33
C GLN A 643 32.20 52.39 7.04
N GLU A 644 31.91 52.74 5.79
CA GLU A 644 30.58 53.21 5.38
C GLU A 644 29.54 52.10 5.56
N PHE A 645 29.89 50.86 5.17
CA PHE A 645 29.04 49.70 5.41
C PHE A 645 28.79 49.48 6.91
N LEU A 646 29.84 49.45 7.74
CA LEU A 646 29.73 49.21 9.18
C LEU A 646 28.92 50.29 9.90
N ASN A 647 29.00 51.56 9.47
CA ASN A 647 28.19 52.65 10.02
C ASN A 647 26.70 52.49 9.67
N GLN A 648 26.38 51.97 8.48
CA GLN A 648 24.99 51.73 8.07
C GLN A 648 24.41 50.43 8.64
N LEU A 649 25.27 49.47 8.97
CA LEU A 649 24.89 48.15 9.46
C LEU A 649 24.03 48.22 10.74
N GLU A 650 24.31 49.19 11.63
CA GLU A 650 23.59 49.34 12.90
C GLU A 650 22.09 49.65 12.72
N ALA A 651 21.71 50.22 11.57
CA ALA A 651 20.33 50.53 11.20
C ALA A 651 19.63 49.43 10.39
N GLN A 652 20.33 48.34 10.04
CA GLN A 652 19.76 47.26 9.23
C GLN A 652 18.99 46.23 10.06
N LYS A 653 17.85 45.76 9.52
CA LYS A 653 16.99 44.77 10.19
C LYS A 653 17.59 43.35 10.25
N ASN A 654 18.50 43.01 9.31
CA ASN A 654 19.10 41.68 9.17
C ASN A 654 20.63 41.76 9.33
N GLN A 655 21.07 42.38 10.43
CA GLN A 655 22.48 42.72 10.69
C GLN A 655 23.44 41.55 10.46
N THR A 656 23.18 40.38 11.07
CA THR A 656 24.11 39.24 11.01
C THR A 656 24.25 38.68 9.58
N ARG A 657 23.14 38.61 8.83
CA ARG A 657 23.16 38.14 7.44
C ARG A 657 23.90 39.11 6.52
N SER A 658 23.57 40.41 6.61
CA SER A 658 24.25 41.46 5.86
C SER A 658 25.75 41.50 6.15
N LEU A 659 26.13 41.34 7.43
CA LEU A 659 27.52 41.31 7.86
C LEU A 659 28.27 40.12 7.26
N SER A 660 27.65 38.95 7.17
CA SER A 660 28.23 37.78 6.52
C SER A 660 28.40 37.95 5.01
N ASP A 661 27.38 38.48 4.33
CA ASP A 661 27.44 38.73 2.89
C ASP A 661 28.55 39.74 2.54
N ALA A 662 28.76 40.75 3.38
CA ALA A 662 29.90 41.67 3.27
C ALA A 662 31.24 40.97 3.57
N PHE A 663 31.32 40.21 4.66
CA PHE A 663 32.52 39.48 5.05
C PHE A 663 33.00 38.51 3.96
N LYS A 664 32.09 37.82 3.27
CA LYS A 664 32.40 36.90 2.16
C LYS A 664 33.02 37.57 0.93
N GLN A 665 32.90 38.90 0.80
CA GLN A 665 33.53 39.66 -0.28
C GLN A 665 35.01 39.98 0.01
N THR A 666 35.47 39.76 1.25
CA THR A 666 36.87 39.92 1.62
C THR A 666 37.70 38.70 1.24
N ALA A 667 39.03 38.83 1.18
CA ALA A 667 39.95 37.73 0.87
C ALA A 667 40.09 36.74 2.05
N CYS A 668 39.00 36.03 2.37
CA CYS A 668 38.93 35.10 3.50
C CYS A 668 39.11 33.64 3.08
N ASP A 669 39.65 32.86 4.02
CA ASP A 669 39.78 31.42 3.91
C ASP A 669 38.40 30.72 3.86
N ASN A 670 38.32 29.65 3.07
CA ASN A 670 37.07 28.94 2.79
C ASN A 670 36.54 28.17 4.01
N ASP A 671 37.41 27.69 4.91
CA ASP A 671 36.98 26.98 6.12
C ASP A 671 36.41 27.96 7.16
N THR A 672 36.96 29.17 7.25
CA THR A 672 36.38 30.23 8.08
C THR A 672 34.98 30.62 7.61
N VAL A 673 34.77 30.74 6.30
CA VAL A 673 33.44 31.04 5.72
C VAL A 673 32.44 29.93 6.04
N LYS A 674 32.84 28.65 5.95
CA LYS A 674 31.98 27.53 6.34
C LYS A 674 31.55 27.61 7.81
N VAL A 675 32.47 27.93 8.73
CA VAL A 675 32.14 28.08 10.15
C VAL A 675 31.14 29.21 10.36
N ILE A 676 31.34 30.36 9.72
CA ILE A 676 30.39 31.49 9.79
C ILE A 676 29.02 31.11 9.21
N ASP A 677 28.98 30.37 8.10
CA ASP A 677 27.73 29.89 7.51
C ASP A 677 26.98 28.93 8.44
N LEU A 678 27.69 28.05 9.15
CA LEU A 678 27.09 27.21 10.19
C LEU A 678 26.47 28.06 11.30
N VAL A 679 27.18 29.08 11.79
CA VAL A 679 26.66 30.00 12.81
C VAL A 679 25.39 30.71 12.32
N ILE A 680 25.34 31.13 11.06
CA ILE A 680 24.14 31.79 10.49
C ILE A 680 22.95 30.83 10.39
N ILE A 681 23.18 29.55 10.09
CA ILE A 681 22.11 28.53 10.08
C ILE A 681 21.52 28.34 11.48
N LEU A 682 22.35 28.43 12.53
CA LEU A 682 21.93 28.38 13.94
C LEU A 682 21.16 29.63 14.39
N ILE A 683 21.21 30.71 13.59
CA ILE A 683 20.64 32.02 13.90
C ILE A 683 19.46 32.28 12.96
N PRO A 684 18.27 31.74 13.27
CA PRO A 684 17.05 32.32 12.75
C PRO A 684 16.87 33.65 13.45
N GLU A 685 16.91 34.74 12.67
CA GLU A 685 16.57 36.12 13.06
C GLU A 685 15.17 36.23 13.72
N TYR A 686 14.40 35.13 13.67
CA TYR A 686 13.14 34.88 14.33
C TYR A 686 13.28 33.72 15.33
N MET A 687 14.02 33.91 16.42
CA MET A 687 13.86 33.05 17.61
C MET A 687 12.48 33.29 18.20
N HIS A 688 11.39 32.93 17.51
CA HIS A 688 10.02 33.05 18.00
C HIS A 688 9.81 32.21 19.27
N LEU A 689 8.77 32.52 20.06
CA LEU A 689 8.32 31.67 21.19
C LEU A 689 8.12 30.19 20.79
N ASN A 690 7.82 29.91 19.51
CA ASN A 690 7.72 28.56 18.94
C ASN A 690 9.06 27.99 18.40
N TYR A 691 10.09 28.82 18.25
CA TYR A 691 11.41 28.44 17.72
C TYR A 691 12.36 27.91 18.81
N PHE A 692 12.02 28.09 20.09
CA PHE A 692 12.70 27.45 21.23
C PHE A 692 12.75 25.92 21.09
N SER A 693 11.79 25.33 20.38
CA SER A 693 11.76 23.92 20.00
C SER A 693 12.91 23.52 19.06
N VAL A 694 13.39 24.42 18.19
CA VAL A 694 14.45 24.13 17.19
C VAL A 694 15.85 24.28 17.79
N LEU A 695 16.05 25.21 18.73
CA LEU A 695 17.33 25.38 19.43
C LEU A 695 17.68 24.21 20.36
N SER A 696 16.72 23.34 20.70
CA SER A 696 17.02 22.07 21.38
C SER A 696 17.90 21.12 20.54
N PHE A 697 18.13 21.42 19.26
CA PHE A 697 18.68 20.47 18.28
C PHE A 697 20.11 20.72 17.81
N CYS A 698 20.68 21.88 18.13
CA CYS A 698 22.06 22.22 17.77
C CYS A 698 23.02 21.93 18.91
#